data_AF-A0A850T5W4-F1
#
_entry.id   AF-A0A850T5W4-F1
#
_cell.length_a   1.000
_cell.length_b   1.000
_cell.length_c   1.000
_cell.angle_alpha   90.00
_cell.angle_beta   90.00
_cell.angle_gamma   90.00
#
_symmetry.space_group_name_H-M   'P 1'
#
loop_
_entity.id
_entity.type
_entity.pdbx_description
1 polymer ?
#
loop_
_entity_poly.entity_id
_entity_poly.type
_entity_poly.pdbx_seq_one_letter_code
_entity_poly.pdbx_strand_id
1 'polypeptide(L)'
;MDGKDLSSWAFLGCSARKLAEEYGATLPDGTKFYVDSNRFDDCGDGKSWDTAKKTIAAALAMTKPNDIVEISGGRSGKKYQTNINTTAAFRIIRGSEEAGHDGLVTIDASSADDTGYYGKHKGTLENVDIIGTQTGRDCLRLTASHRFNKVRCYNASRGLSCTTSAASVFIFNRCEFSALAEQAVILGSAIPGSAVFVFNYCLFENNTFDAATIIVRSASSITFNNCSFVGNASKILNVAVGDTVITFNNPIIAANAGRKSDTKVITKELGFNGRITLNHPIILPSAKSCADDYTWDVDILKGGYTTKAPGWLSSRREGITSVIIDDYNNFSHWKDIADYATIKGVGTVLGIHAPDTVSVENYAEMATYVAAGHEIACHSRNHSILTTESGGLNAIDVTCTGTNPTIEITLDTSDDNSDNWYGTVVLREDGVLAGNKISITGTTSIGSLVARIKAQGGPTWNGTALNTNATGPTLAKCLLKGTFSVPSTLQFNQENYWYVEIAEAKTLIEAGIGGGYECRSWISPGNHTSRALRQYLMDDTTLFPGHFAKAGTTPFRLARSGTGGSRDLSAINLAMVDSPNLRDTLGSISANFERNTNAVGVYMAYEGIYSAAYAHGIDEITLQEWKDFIDRTLAITGMSIVTLGGLYDRITGSGLWTDDGDFMWSRVFSDDWQDMVRCDSVAVDGGGFVPALYGEEDPWGINWGDQLNIGRDQGADN
;
A
#
# COMPACT_ATOMS: atom_id res chain seq x y z
N MET A 1 22.15 66.67 39.64
CA MET A 1 23.59 66.83 39.35
C MET A 1 24.27 66.02 40.44
N ASP A 2 24.75 64.82 40.18
CA ASP A 2 25.92 64.57 39.35
C ASP A 2 25.76 63.43 38.34
N GLY A 3 26.23 63.71 37.12
CA GLY A 3 26.21 62.82 35.97
C GLY A 3 27.13 61.62 36.14
N LYS A 4 26.57 60.51 36.61
CA LYS A 4 27.13 59.18 36.37
C LYS A 4 26.36 58.52 35.23
N ASP A 5 27.15 58.11 34.25
CA ASP A 5 26.81 57.47 33.01
C ASP A 5 25.83 56.29 33.18
N LEU A 6 24.59 56.47 32.71
CA LEU A 6 23.51 55.46 32.72
C LEU A 6 23.72 54.36 31.67
N SER A 7 24.77 54.43 30.84
CA SER A 7 25.11 53.38 29.86
C SER A 7 25.64 52.09 30.50
N SER A 8 26.01 52.13 31.79
CA SER A 8 26.51 50.96 32.54
C SER A 8 25.42 50.05 33.15
N TRP A 9 24.14 50.42 33.05
CA TRP A 9 23.02 49.63 33.59
C TRP A 9 22.40 48.65 32.60
N ALA A 10 22.86 48.63 31.35
CA ALA A 10 22.46 47.61 30.36
C ALA A 10 22.85 46.17 30.76
N PHE A 11 23.68 46.00 31.80
CA PHE A 11 24.08 44.70 32.34
C PHE A 11 23.18 44.16 33.48
N LEU A 12 22.16 44.90 33.94
CA LEU A 12 21.27 44.46 35.04
C LEU A 12 19.93 43.84 34.58
N GLY A 13 19.72 43.74 33.26
CA GLY A 13 18.46 43.25 32.66
C GLY A 13 18.10 41.79 32.94
N CYS A 14 19.04 40.94 33.38
CA CYS A 14 18.77 39.53 33.66
C CYS A 14 18.11 39.23 35.02
N SER A 15 17.80 40.24 35.84
CA SER A 15 17.48 40.04 37.27
C SER A 15 16.06 40.43 37.72
N ALA A 16 15.17 40.83 36.81
CA ALA A 16 13.82 41.32 37.17
C ALA A 16 12.97 40.31 37.97
N ARG A 17 13.16 39.00 37.78
CA ARG A 17 12.49 37.97 38.61
C ARG A 17 13.10 37.85 40.01
N LYS A 18 14.43 37.96 40.12
CA LYS A 18 15.12 37.94 41.42
C LYS A 18 14.64 39.10 42.29
N LEU A 19 14.46 40.28 41.68
CA LEU A 19 13.84 41.45 42.30
C LEU A 19 12.35 41.24 42.61
N ALA A 20 11.53 40.73 41.69
CA ALA A 20 10.09 40.52 41.95
C ALA A 20 9.82 39.47 43.05
N GLU A 21 10.65 38.43 43.16
CA GLU A 21 10.63 37.45 44.26
C GLU A 21 11.16 38.05 45.57
N GLU A 22 12.19 38.91 45.52
CA GLU A 22 12.64 39.73 46.67
C GLU A 22 11.56 40.69 47.18
N TYR A 23 10.66 41.16 46.31
CA TYR A 23 9.58 42.11 46.64
C TYR A 23 8.18 41.47 46.78
N GLY A 24 8.07 40.13 46.82
CA GLY A 24 6.83 39.44 47.19
C GLY A 24 5.69 39.45 46.16
N ALA A 25 5.94 39.82 44.91
CA ALA A 25 4.91 39.80 43.87
C ALA A 25 4.73 38.38 43.30
N THR A 26 3.56 37.77 43.53
CA THR A 26 3.22 36.45 42.98
C THR A 26 2.51 36.61 41.64
N LEU A 27 3.06 36.05 40.56
CA LEU A 27 2.35 35.93 39.28
C LEU A 27 1.18 34.95 39.40
N PRO A 28 0.06 35.15 38.67
CA PRO A 28 -1.05 34.19 38.61
C PRO A 28 -0.62 32.84 38.04
N ASP A 29 -1.24 31.76 38.50
CA ASP A 29 -1.09 30.43 37.89
C ASP A 29 -1.56 30.44 36.43
N GLY A 30 -0.87 29.69 35.56
CA GLY A 30 -1.21 29.65 34.13
C GLY A 30 -0.62 30.82 33.33
N THR A 31 0.42 31.47 33.86
CA THR A 31 1.11 32.53 33.13
C THR A 31 1.79 31.94 31.89
N LYS A 32 1.63 32.62 30.75
CA LYS A 32 2.32 32.28 29.50
C LYS A 32 3.70 32.90 29.44
N PHE A 33 4.67 32.12 29.00
CA PHE A 33 6.03 32.54 28.70
C PHE A 33 6.40 32.16 27.27
N TYR A 34 6.96 33.11 26.52
CA TYR A 34 7.26 32.99 25.10
C TYR A 34 8.74 32.67 24.86
N VAL A 35 9.01 31.80 23.89
CA VAL A 35 10.36 31.40 23.46
C VAL A 35 10.51 31.60 21.95
N ASP A 36 11.53 32.35 21.54
CA ASP A 36 11.87 32.56 20.13
C ASP A 36 13.40 32.48 19.93
N SER A 37 13.86 31.48 19.17
CA SER A 37 15.28 31.27 18.89
C SER A 37 15.96 32.41 18.11
N ASN A 38 15.19 33.31 17.46
CA ASN A 38 15.72 34.49 16.78
C ASN A 38 16.14 35.61 17.76
N ARG A 39 15.74 35.52 19.04
CA ARG A 39 16.23 36.45 20.07
C ARG A 39 17.74 36.34 20.16
N PHE A 40 18.41 37.49 20.26
CA PHE A 40 19.88 37.51 20.34
C PHE A 40 20.37 36.88 21.66
N ASP A 41 19.61 37.02 22.76
CA ASP A 41 19.92 36.53 24.09
C ASP A 41 18.68 36.11 24.92
N ASP A 42 18.91 35.61 26.14
CA ASP A 42 17.89 35.20 27.12
C ASP A 42 17.48 36.33 28.09
N CYS A 43 17.79 37.60 27.79
CA CYS A 43 17.54 38.72 28.70
C CYS A 43 16.07 39.18 28.74
N GLY A 44 15.23 38.75 27.80
CA GLY A 44 13.79 39.06 27.80
C GLY A 44 13.05 38.49 29.02
N ASP A 45 11.93 39.09 29.45
CA ASP A 45 11.17 38.57 30.60
C ASP A 45 10.22 37.40 30.26
N GLY A 46 10.11 37.07 28.97
CA GLY A 46 9.29 36.01 28.42
C GLY A 46 7.79 36.32 28.37
N LYS A 47 7.31 37.51 28.75
CA LYS A 47 5.86 37.77 28.86
C LYS A 47 5.16 38.13 27.55
N SER A 48 5.91 38.35 26.48
CA SER A 48 5.43 38.63 25.11
C SER A 48 6.42 38.09 24.09
N TRP A 49 6.06 38.05 22.81
CA TRP A 49 7.01 37.72 21.74
C TRP A 49 8.19 38.71 21.65
N ASP A 50 7.94 40.00 21.84
CA ASP A 50 8.99 41.04 21.84
C ASP A 50 10.01 40.83 22.96
N THR A 51 9.54 40.35 24.11
CA THR A 51 10.34 40.06 25.29
C THR A 51 10.60 38.57 25.49
N ALA A 52 10.45 37.75 24.44
CA ALA A 52 10.63 36.31 24.52
C ALA A 52 12.02 35.91 25.00
N LYS A 53 12.10 34.72 25.61
CA LYS A 53 13.38 34.04 25.86
C LYS A 53 13.94 33.49 24.56
N LYS A 54 15.26 33.37 24.46
CA LYS A 54 15.90 32.70 23.32
C LYS A 54 15.83 31.18 23.47
N THR A 55 15.99 30.68 24.68
CA THR A 55 16.07 29.24 24.97
C THR A 55 14.88 28.75 25.79
N ILE A 56 14.48 27.51 25.52
CA ILE A 56 13.41 26.83 26.27
C ILE A 56 13.84 26.68 27.75
N ALA A 57 15.11 26.38 28.00
CA ALA A 57 15.68 26.26 29.35
C ALA A 57 15.53 27.56 30.17
N ALA A 58 15.77 28.73 29.56
CA ALA A 58 15.62 30.01 30.25
C ALA A 58 14.15 30.32 30.59
N ALA A 59 13.20 29.99 29.71
CA ALA A 59 11.77 30.12 30.01
C ALA A 59 11.33 29.13 31.10
N LEU A 60 11.85 27.90 31.05
CA LEU A 60 11.61 26.90 32.10
C LEU A 60 12.19 27.33 33.45
N ALA A 61 13.34 28.01 33.52
CA ALA A 61 13.83 28.55 34.78
C ALA A 61 12.84 29.57 35.40
N MET A 62 11.97 30.19 34.58
CA MET A 62 11.03 31.23 34.96
C MET A 62 9.62 30.76 35.33
N THR A 63 9.28 29.51 35.08
CA THR A 63 7.91 29.00 35.23
C THR A 63 7.66 28.35 36.59
N LYS A 64 6.41 28.38 37.04
CA LYS A 64 5.86 27.65 38.18
C LYS A 64 4.98 26.49 37.68
N PRO A 65 4.47 25.62 38.58
CA PRO A 65 3.45 24.65 38.19
C PRO A 65 2.25 25.32 37.47
N ASN A 66 1.72 24.67 36.44
CA ASN A 66 0.62 25.10 35.56
C ASN A 66 0.93 26.24 34.57
N ASP A 67 2.11 26.86 34.61
CA ASP A 67 2.49 27.84 33.60
C ASP A 67 2.69 27.19 32.22
N ILE A 68 2.56 28.03 31.18
CA ILE A 68 2.66 27.65 29.78
C ILE A 68 3.96 28.23 29.20
N VAL A 69 4.79 27.40 28.58
CA VAL A 69 5.89 27.82 27.72
C VAL A 69 5.45 27.66 26.26
N GLU A 70 5.24 28.77 25.57
CA GLU A 70 4.81 28.84 24.19
C GLU A 70 6.01 29.13 23.28
N ILE A 71 6.31 28.23 22.35
CA ILE A 71 7.53 28.23 21.54
C ILE A 71 7.20 28.64 20.12
N SER A 72 7.92 29.63 19.58
CA SER A 72 7.74 30.07 18.19
C SER A 72 8.32 29.05 17.23
N GLY A 73 7.52 28.58 16.29
CA GLY A 73 8.00 27.92 15.07
C GLY A 73 8.30 28.89 13.93
N GLY A 74 7.96 30.18 14.07
CA GLY A 74 8.08 31.16 12.99
C GLY A 74 7.17 30.82 11.80
N ARG A 75 7.41 31.38 10.61
CA ARG A 75 6.59 31.07 9.42
C ARG A 75 6.99 29.79 8.69
N SER A 76 8.27 29.42 8.77
CA SER A 76 8.86 28.30 8.00
C SER A 76 9.30 27.12 8.87
N GLY A 77 9.00 27.16 10.17
CA GLY A 77 9.56 26.24 11.16
C GLY A 77 10.89 26.74 11.75
N LYS A 78 11.12 26.41 13.03
CA LYS A 78 12.30 26.77 13.80
C LYS A 78 12.86 25.58 14.56
N LYS A 79 14.18 25.57 14.68
CA LYS A 79 14.94 24.52 15.35
C LYS A 79 15.61 25.04 16.62
N TYR A 80 15.48 24.28 17.71
CA TYR A 80 15.97 24.60 19.04
C TYR A 80 16.97 23.53 19.48
N GLN A 81 18.25 23.89 19.57
CA GLN A 81 19.34 22.99 20.00
C GLN A 81 19.44 22.94 21.53
N THR A 82 18.42 22.40 22.19
CA THR A 82 18.43 22.26 23.65
C THR A 82 17.64 21.04 24.11
N ASN A 83 18.22 20.25 25.01
CA ASN A 83 17.48 19.20 25.68
C ASN A 83 16.48 19.83 26.64
N ILE A 84 15.24 19.35 26.63
CA ILE A 84 14.24 19.76 27.61
C ILE A 84 14.37 18.86 28.83
N ASN A 85 14.91 19.41 29.91
CA ASN A 85 14.96 18.76 31.22
C ASN A 85 14.06 19.52 32.19
N THR A 86 12.87 18.97 32.46
CA THR A 86 11.94 19.56 33.43
C THR A 86 12.37 19.12 34.83
N THR A 87 12.98 20.00 35.63
CA THR A 87 13.38 19.71 37.02
C THR A 87 12.30 20.04 38.06
N ALA A 88 11.18 20.63 37.63
CA ALA A 88 10.04 20.99 38.47
C ALA A 88 8.73 20.40 37.93
N ALA A 89 7.74 20.19 38.80
CA ALA A 89 6.46 19.57 38.45
C ALA A 89 5.50 20.52 37.71
N PHE A 90 4.78 19.93 36.74
CA PHE A 90 3.68 20.43 35.89
C PHE A 90 3.91 21.75 35.17
N ARG A 91 4.37 21.70 33.92
CA ARG A 91 4.35 22.82 32.97
C ARG A 91 3.77 22.33 31.66
N ILE A 92 3.09 23.23 30.93
CA ILE A 92 2.66 22.97 29.56
C ILE A 92 3.73 23.57 28.66
N ILE A 93 4.36 22.76 27.83
CA ILE A 93 5.28 23.24 26.79
C ILE A 93 4.59 22.99 25.46
N ARG A 94 4.47 24.01 24.62
CA ARG A 94 3.82 23.85 23.33
C ARG A 94 4.41 24.70 22.22
N GLY A 95 4.39 24.20 20.99
CA GLY A 95 4.52 25.06 19.82
C GLY A 95 3.34 26.04 19.75
N SER A 96 3.61 27.28 19.37
CA SER A 96 2.57 28.31 19.26
C SER A 96 1.61 28.00 18.11
N GLU A 97 0.38 28.48 18.24
CA GLU A 97 -0.62 28.53 17.17
C GLU A 97 -0.92 30.00 16.78
N GLU A 98 -0.20 30.97 17.36
CA GLU A 98 -0.37 32.39 17.06
C GLU A 98 0.26 32.72 15.70
N ALA A 99 -0.50 33.41 14.85
CA ALA A 99 -0.10 33.72 13.48
C ALA A 99 1.29 34.40 13.41
N GLY A 100 2.18 33.84 12.58
CA GLY A 100 3.57 34.29 12.45
C GLY A 100 4.56 33.58 13.38
N HIS A 101 4.06 32.82 14.36
CA HIS A 101 4.83 31.96 15.25
C HIS A 101 4.39 30.49 15.19
N ASP A 102 3.42 30.18 14.33
CA ASP A 102 2.65 28.93 14.19
C ASP A 102 3.30 27.84 13.33
N GLY A 103 4.51 28.09 12.81
CA GLY A 103 5.28 27.09 12.08
C GLY A 103 5.74 25.94 12.97
N LEU A 104 6.45 25.00 12.34
CA LEU A 104 6.93 23.80 13.02
C LEU A 104 7.97 24.12 14.11
N VAL A 105 7.77 23.61 15.33
CA VAL A 105 8.78 23.68 16.40
C VAL A 105 9.56 22.37 16.47
N THR A 106 10.86 22.44 16.21
CA THR A 106 11.76 21.28 16.27
C THR A 106 12.72 21.41 17.45
N ILE A 107 12.67 20.47 18.38
CA ILE A 107 13.66 20.29 19.45
C ILE A 107 14.71 19.32 18.94
N ASP A 108 15.94 19.81 18.80
CA ASP A 108 17.05 19.03 18.28
C ASP A 108 17.96 18.56 19.39
N ALA A 109 17.96 17.25 19.61
CA ALA A 109 18.84 16.58 20.55
C ALA A 109 20.22 16.24 19.95
N SER A 110 20.49 16.63 18.70
CA SER A 110 21.68 16.17 17.95
C SER A 110 23.02 16.50 18.61
N SER A 111 23.06 17.48 19.52
CA SER A 111 24.28 18.06 20.07
C SER A 111 24.49 17.83 21.58
N ALA A 112 23.63 17.09 22.29
CA ALA A 112 23.69 16.97 23.76
C ALA A 112 23.40 15.54 24.28
N ASP A 113 23.78 15.27 25.53
CA ASP A 113 23.66 13.97 26.22
C ASP A 113 22.30 13.25 25.97
N ASP A 114 22.40 12.02 25.44
CA ASP A 114 21.49 10.87 25.37
C ASP A 114 19.96 11.00 25.08
N THR A 115 19.26 12.14 25.25
CA THR A 115 17.79 12.24 25.04
C THR A 115 17.29 13.67 24.75
N GLY A 116 16.39 13.84 23.75
CA GLY A 116 15.81 15.15 23.39
C GLY A 116 14.84 15.76 24.40
N TYR A 117 13.97 14.95 25.01
CA TYR A 117 13.11 15.35 26.13
C TYR A 117 13.20 14.35 27.28
N TYR A 118 13.55 14.85 28.46
CA TYR A 118 13.61 14.05 29.68
C TYR A 118 12.53 14.48 30.68
N GLY A 119 11.43 13.73 30.70
CA GLY A 119 10.27 13.95 31.54
C GLY A 119 10.42 13.32 32.93
N LYS A 120 11.25 13.94 33.78
CA LYS A 120 11.48 13.48 35.17
C LYS A 120 10.32 13.79 36.12
N HIS A 121 9.54 14.82 35.82
CA HIS A 121 8.40 15.27 36.62
C HIS A 121 7.16 15.36 35.74
N LYS A 122 5.96 15.47 36.33
CA LYS A 122 4.73 15.48 35.54
C LYS A 122 4.64 16.70 34.61
N GLY A 123 4.08 16.57 33.40
CA GLY A 123 3.98 17.69 32.46
C GLY A 123 3.13 17.40 31.22
N THR A 124 2.95 18.44 30.39
CA THR A 124 2.26 18.34 29.09
C THR A 124 3.17 18.89 27.98
N LEU A 125 3.25 18.18 26.86
CA LEU A 125 3.98 18.61 25.66
C LEU A 125 3.06 18.58 24.44
N GLU A 126 2.97 19.69 23.71
CA GLU A 126 2.03 19.82 22.58
C GLU A 126 2.65 20.43 21.32
N ASN A 127 2.27 19.95 20.14
CA ASN A 127 2.63 20.55 18.86
C ASN A 127 4.15 20.78 18.67
N VAL A 128 4.94 19.73 18.87
CA VAL A 128 6.40 19.79 18.72
C VAL A 128 6.97 18.54 18.07
N ASP A 129 8.04 18.75 17.33
CA ASP A 129 8.89 17.70 16.79
C ASP A 129 10.14 17.54 17.65
N ILE A 130 10.54 16.30 17.86
CA ILE A 130 11.75 15.96 18.61
C ILE A 130 12.62 15.06 17.74
N ILE A 131 13.79 15.59 17.39
CA ILE A 131 14.79 14.90 16.58
C ILE A 131 15.86 14.35 17.53
N GLY A 132 16.10 13.04 17.48
CA GLY A 132 17.19 12.40 18.20
C GLY A 132 18.52 12.37 17.45
N THR A 133 19.57 11.90 18.15
CA THR A 133 20.85 11.51 17.55
C THR A 133 20.82 10.06 17.06
N GLN A 134 21.60 9.74 16.02
CA GLN A 134 21.79 8.35 15.56
C GLN A 134 22.55 7.47 16.59
N THR A 135 23.16 8.07 17.61
CA THR A 135 24.03 7.39 18.60
C THR A 135 23.53 7.47 20.04
N GLY A 136 22.39 8.14 20.30
CA GLY A 136 21.78 8.32 21.63
C GLY A 136 20.37 7.72 21.70
N ARG A 137 20.03 7.15 22.86
CA ARG A 137 19.11 6.00 22.94
C ARG A 137 17.63 6.33 22.73
N ASP A 138 17.14 7.54 22.99
CA ASP A 138 15.69 7.86 22.96
C ASP A 138 15.36 9.33 22.52
N CYS A 139 14.30 9.60 21.73
CA CYS A 139 13.76 10.98 21.57
C CYS A 139 13.08 11.44 22.86
N LEU A 140 12.20 10.61 23.42
CA LEU A 140 11.51 10.83 24.68
C LEU A 140 11.97 9.83 25.74
N ARG A 141 12.39 10.31 26.90
CA ARG A 141 12.60 9.47 28.08
C ARG A 141 11.77 9.97 29.27
N LEU A 142 10.86 9.13 29.75
CA LEU A 142 9.86 9.52 30.75
C LEU A 142 9.96 8.66 32.02
N THR A 143 9.82 9.31 33.19
CA THR A 143 9.83 8.61 34.49
C THR A 143 8.65 8.97 35.41
N ALA A 144 7.84 9.97 35.03
CA ALA A 144 6.64 10.40 35.74
C ALA A 144 5.45 10.63 34.77
N SER A 145 4.23 10.76 35.29
CA SER A 145 3.00 10.93 34.46
C SER A 145 3.06 12.10 33.49
N HIS A 146 2.70 11.90 32.22
CA HIS A 146 2.72 12.97 31.20
C HIS A 146 1.53 12.90 30.25
N ARG A 147 1.26 14.03 29.60
CA ARG A 147 0.36 14.13 28.45
C ARG A 147 1.11 14.67 27.24
N PHE A 148 0.90 14.05 26.09
CA PHE A 148 1.46 14.48 24.81
C PHE A 148 0.33 14.67 23.80
N ASN A 149 0.39 15.75 23.02
CA ASN A 149 -0.60 16.04 21.99
C ASN A 149 0.10 16.53 20.72
N LYS A 150 -0.06 15.83 19.58
CA LYS A 150 0.62 16.19 18.32
C LYS A 150 2.15 16.30 18.49
N VAL A 151 2.77 15.26 19.05
CA VAL A 151 4.22 15.18 19.23
C VAL A 151 4.80 14.15 18.28
N ARG A 152 5.78 14.55 17.47
CA ARG A 152 6.49 13.64 16.58
C ARG A 152 7.91 13.39 17.07
N CYS A 153 8.31 12.14 17.07
CA CYS A 153 9.63 11.69 17.51
C CYS A 153 10.28 10.90 16.38
N TYR A 154 11.38 11.39 15.83
CA TYR A 154 12.04 10.74 14.70
C TYR A 154 13.57 10.89 14.75
N ASN A 155 14.25 10.12 13.91
CA ASN A 155 15.71 10.14 13.74
C ASN A 155 16.52 9.71 14.98
N ALA A 156 15.92 8.97 15.91
CA ALA A 156 16.61 8.34 17.05
C ALA A 156 16.75 6.83 16.88
N SER A 157 17.60 6.22 17.71
CA SER A 157 17.59 4.77 17.92
C SER A 157 16.23 4.30 18.43
N ARG A 158 15.59 5.06 19.34
CA ARG A 158 14.22 4.82 19.83
C ARG A 158 13.40 6.10 19.89
N GLY A 159 12.12 6.03 19.52
CA GLY A 159 11.21 7.18 19.62
C GLY A 159 10.80 7.48 21.07
N LEU A 160 10.46 6.46 21.86
CA LEU A 160 10.00 6.62 23.24
C LEU A 160 10.55 5.54 24.16
N SER A 161 11.02 5.94 25.34
CA SER A 161 11.36 5.07 26.45
C SER A 161 10.72 5.56 27.74
N CYS A 162 9.88 4.74 28.33
CA CYS A 162 9.26 5.04 29.61
C CYS A 162 9.72 4.05 30.67
N THR A 163 10.29 4.58 31.77
CA THR A 163 10.73 3.81 32.94
C THR A 163 10.34 4.57 34.21
N THR A 164 9.25 4.16 34.86
CA THR A 164 8.78 4.80 36.10
C THR A 164 9.00 3.91 37.31
N SER A 165 9.27 4.51 38.48
CA SER A 165 9.33 3.80 39.78
C SER A 165 8.10 4.05 40.66
N ALA A 166 7.06 4.68 40.11
CA ALA A 166 5.85 5.04 40.84
C ALA A 166 4.60 4.76 39.98
N ALA A 167 3.42 4.87 40.60
CA ALA A 167 2.18 4.86 39.84
C ALA A 167 2.11 6.08 38.92
N SER A 168 2.02 5.84 37.61
CA SER A 168 2.07 6.92 36.60
C SER A 168 1.08 6.67 35.48
N VAL A 169 0.49 7.75 34.96
CA VAL A 169 -0.41 7.71 33.79
C VAL A 169 0.24 8.50 32.66
N PHE A 170 0.32 7.88 31.49
CA PHE A 170 0.86 8.47 30.27
C PHE A 170 -0.23 8.48 29.20
N ILE A 171 -0.49 9.66 28.64
CA ILE A 171 -1.50 9.84 27.59
C ILE A 171 -0.83 10.47 26.38
N PHE A 172 -0.99 9.85 25.22
CA PHE A 172 -0.47 10.32 23.95
C PHE A 172 -1.64 10.48 23.00
N ASN A 173 -1.80 11.67 22.43
CA ASN A 173 -2.86 11.98 21.47
C ASN A 173 -2.21 12.45 20.18
N ARG A 174 -2.49 11.77 19.05
CA ARG A 174 -2.00 12.16 17.72
C ARG A 174 -0.47 12.25 17.65
N CYS A 175 0.22 11.37 18.37
CA CYS A 175 1.67 11.32 18.40
C CYS A 175 2.24 10.37 17.35
N GLU A 176 3.44 10.66 16.87
CA GLU A 176 4.19 9.82 15.93
C GLU A 176 5.51 9.40 16.56
N PHE A 177 5.83 8.11 16.44
CA PHE A 177 7.08 7.53 16.91
C PHE A 177 7.74 6.76 15.79
N SER A 178 8.85 7.29 15.27
CA SER A 178 9.68 6.68 14.23
C SER A 178 11.07 6.37 14.76
N ALA A 179 11.54 5.13 14.58
CA ALA A 179 12.89 4.70 14.91
C ALA A 179 13.73 4.35 13.68
N LEU A 180 15.02 4.66 13.74
CA LEU A 180 15.98 4.37 12.66
C LEU A 180 16.70 3.03 12.79
N ALA A 181 17.06 2.64 14.02
CA ALA A 181 18.04 1.59 14.26
C ALA A 181 17.63 0.55 15.31
N GLU A 182 16.67 0.84 16.19
CA GLU A 182 16.16 -0.10 17.19
C GLU A 182 14.62 -0.10 17.24
N GLN A 183 14.04 -0.16 18.44
CA GLN A 183 12.60 -0.18 18.64
C GLN A 183 11.99 1.23 18.57
N ALA A 184 10.80 1.37 17.98
CA ALA A 184 10.10 2.64 18.02
C ALA A 184 9.75 3.04 19.46
N VAL A 185 9.28 2.09 20.29
CA VAL A 185 8.81 2.36 21.64
C VAL A 185 9.20 1.27 22.65
N ILE A 186 9.64 1.69 23.84
CA ILE A 186 9.86 0.85 25.03
C ILE A 186 9.01 1.36 26.19
N LEU A 187 8.15 0.49 26.73
CA LEU A 187 7.27 0.78 27.86
C LEU A 187 7.62 -0.10 29.06
N GLY A 188 7.93 0.51 30.19
CA GLY A 188 8.30 -0.23 31.40
C GLY A 188 8.07 0.53 32.70
N SER A 189 7.94 -0.25 33.78
CA SER A 189 7.99 0.22 35.16
C SER A 189 9.01 -0.59 35.97
N ALA A 190 9.75 0.08 36.84
CA ALA A 190 10.59 -0.55 37.85
C ALA A 190 9.75 -1.26 38.92
N ILE A 191 8.48 -0.85 39.09
CA ILE A 191 7.49 -1.57 39.90
C ILE A 191 6.50 -2.24 38.95
N PRO A 192 6.55 -3.58 38.78
CA PRO A 192 5.60 -4.28 37.92
C PRO A 192 4.15 -3.88 38.20
N GLY A 193 3.39 -3.57 37.16
CA GLY A 193 1.96 -3.27 37.29
C GLY A 193 1.59 -1.85 37.75
N SER A 194 2.52 -0.89 37.82
CA SER A 194 2.21 0.47 38.34
C SER A 194 1.88 1.54 37.28
N ALA A 195 2.24 1.33 36.02
CA ALA A 195 2.09 2.35 34.97
C ALA A 195 0.86 2.11 34.08
N VAL A 196 0.16 3.16 33.68
CA VAL A 196 -0.94 3.12 32.71
C VAL A 196 -0.54 3.94 31.48
N PHE A 197 -0.68 3.34 30.30
CA PHE A 197 -0.40 3.99 29.02
C PHE A 197 -1.66 4.04 28.17
N VAL A 198 -1.96 5.20 27.60
CA VAL A 198 -3.07 5.41 26.67
C VAL A 198 -2.53 6.13 25.44
N PHE A 199 -2.64 5.50 24.28
CA PHE A 199 -2.31 6.06 22.98
C PHE A 199 -3.59 6.23 22.18
N ASN A 200 -3.87 7.44 21.72
CA ASN A 200 -5.03 7.76 20.92
C ASN A 200 -4.55 8.33 19.59
N TYR A 201 -4.92 7.68 18.48
CA TYR A 201 -4.61 8.15 17.12
C TYR A 201 -3.11 8.28 16.86
N CYS A 202 -2.30 7.38 17.42
CA CYS A 202 -0.85 7.42 17.28
C CYS A 202 -0.35 6.62 16.08
N LEU A 203 0.73 7.08 15.47
CA LEU A 203 1.48 6.37 14.44
C LEU A 203 2.77 5.81 15.03
N PHE A 204 3.03 4.54 14.79
CA PHE A 204 4.27 3.86 15.16
C PHE A 204 4.94 3.36 13.89
N GLU A 205 6.09 3.93 13.57
CA GLU A 205 6.91 3.56 12.42
C GLU A 205 8.21 2.91 12.90
N ASN A 206 8.52 1.70 12.40
CA ASN A 206 9.81 1.08 12.64
C ASN A 206 10.49 0.72 11.32
N ASN A 207 11.65 1.31 11.08
CA ASN A 207 12.41 1.10 9.84
C ASN A 207 13.39 -0.08 9.90
N THR A 208 13.47 -0.80 11.03
CA THR A 208 14.41 -1.92 11.21
C THR A 208 13.76 -3.30 11.11
N PHE A 209 14.49 -4.26 10.55
CA PHE A 209 13.98 -5.60 10.27
C PHE A 209 13.88 -6.51 11.50
N ASP A 210 14.82 -6.42 12.45
CA ASP A 210 14.96 -7.43 13.53
C ASP A 210 14.37 -7.00 14.88
N ALA A 211 13.80 -5.79 14.97
CA ALA A 211 13.31 -5.25 16.23
C ALA A 211 11.78 -5.18 16.29
N ALA A 212 11.21 -5.34 17.49
CA ALA A 212 9.80 -5.07 17.71
C ALA A 212 9.51 -3.57 17.65
N THR A 213 8.38 -3.18 17.04
CA THR A 213 7.91 -1.79 17.05
C THR A 213 7.68 -1.31 18.48
N ILE A 214 7.09 -2.16 19.32
CA ILE A 214 6.83 -1.91 20.74
C ILE A 214 7.42 -3.03 21.60
N ILE A 215 8.19 -2.66 22.61
CA ILE A 215 8.57 -3.54 23.71
C ILE A 215 7.86 -3.14 24.98
N VAL A 216 7.17 -4.10 25.60
CA VAL A 216 6.55 -3.93 26.91
C VAL A 216 7.34 -4.75 27.94
N ARG A 217 8.04 -4.05 28.83
CA ARG A 217 8.75 -4.66 29.96
C ARG A 217 7.81 -4.91 31.14
N SER A 218 6.97 -3.94 31.48
CA SER A 218 5.95 -4.05 32.53
C SER A 218 5.03 -2.82 32.54
N ALA A 219 3.73 -3.03 32.77
CA ALA A 219 2.76 -1.96 33.04
C ALA A 219 1.53 -2.55 33.78
N SER A 220 0.68 -1.69 34.33
CA SER A 220 -0.67 -2.07 34.77
C SER A 220 -1.55 -2.34 33.55
N SER A 221 -1.63 -1.34 32.67
CA SER A 221 -2.39 -1.44 31.44
C SER A 221 -1.81 -0.56 30.33
N ILE A 222 -2.04 -0.99 29.10
CA ILE A 222 -1.68 -0.28 27.88
C ILE A 222 -2.88 -0.32 26.96
N THR A 223 -3.35 0.84 26.52
CA THR A 223 -4.48 0.96 25.58
C THR A 223 -4.03 1.72 24.35
N PHE A 224 -4.28 1.14 23.17
CA PHE A 224 -4.10 1.78 21.87
C PHE A 224 -5.48 1.98 21.24
N ASN A 225 -5.88 3.21 20.97
CA ASN A 225 -7.14 3.56 20.35
C ASN A 225 -6.90 4.19 18.98
N ASN A 226 -7.36 3.52 17.91
CA ASN A 226 -7.22 3.96 16.53
C ASN A 226 -5.75 4.25 16.13
N CYS A 227 -4.83 3.40 16.56
CA CYS A 227 -3.40 3.56 16.29
C CYS A 227 -2.97 2.77 15.05
N SER A 228 -1.97 3.28 14.33
CA SER A 228 -1.37 2.62 13.16
C SER A 228 0.06 2.16 13.46
N PHE A 229 0.38 0.94 13.03
CA PHE A 229 1.67 0.29 13.20
C PHE A 229 2.21 -0.06 11.81
N VAL A 230 3.20 0.68 11.35
CA VAL A 230 3.73 0.60 9.98
C VAL A 230 5.24 0.36 10.00
N GLY A 231 5.76 -0.32 8.99
CA GLY A 231 7.20 -0.40 8.74
C GLY A 231 7.75 -1.82 8.59
N ASN A 232 9.06 -1.92 8.67
CA ASN A 232 9.83 -3.12 8.33
C ASN A 232 10.05 -4.09 9.50
N ALA A 233 9.49 -3.79 10.67
CA ALA A 233 9.66 -4.61 11.85
C ALA A 233 9.13 -6.04 11.66
N SER A 234 9.95 -7.02 12.00
CA SER A 234 9.54 -8.43 12.12
C SER A 234 8.42 -8.65 13.15
N LYS A 235 8.26 -7.72 14.11
CA LYS A 235 7.27 -7.81 15.20
C LYS A 235 6.65 -6.45 15.50
N ILE A 236 5.37 -6.43 15.81
CA ILE A 236 4.70 -5.21 16.30
C ILE A 236 4.90 -5.08 17.79
N LEU A 237 4.72 -6.18 18.53
CA LEU A 237 4.76 -6.19 19.97
C LEU A 237 5.65 -7.33 20.48
N ASN A 238 6.56 -7.01 21.38
CA ASN A 238 7.25 -7.98 22.21
C ASN A 238 6.97 -7.68 23.70
N VAL A 239 6.49 -8.66 24.45
CA VAL A 239 6.15 -8.50 25.87
C VAL A 239 7.06 -9.40 26.71
N ALA A 240 7.89 -8.78 27.55
CA ALA A 240 8.97 -9.46 28.25
C ALA A 240 8.51 -10.17 29.54
N VAL A 241 7.69 -9.55 30.40
CA VAL A 241 7.30 -10.13 31.70
C VAL A 241 6.08 -9.43 32.34
N GLY A 242 5.34 -10.15 33.20
CA GLY A 242 4.35 -9.59 34.12
C GLY A 242 2.87 -9.77 33.74
N ASP A 243 1.99 -9.09 34.48
CA ASP A 243 0.52 -9.24 34.39
C ASP A 243 -0.16 -8.11 33.59
N THR A 244 0.59 -7.48 32.67
CA THR A 244 0.14 -6.28 31.95
C THR A 244 -1.12 -6.56 31.11
N VAL A 245 -2.15 -5.72 31.23
CA VAL A 245 -3.32 -5.76 30.33
C VAL A 245 -3.10 -4.85 29.13
N ILE A 246 -3.05 -5.41 27.93
CA ILE A 246 -2.85 -4.68 26.68
C ILE A 246 -4.13 -4.75 25.86
N THR A 247 -4.66 -3.60 25.46
CA THR A 247 -5.86 -3.50 24.61
C THR A 247 -5.55 -2.67 23.39
N PHE A 248 -5.87 -3.20 22.21
CA PHE A 248 -5.88 -2.47 20.95
C PHE A 248 -7.34 -2.33 20.50
N ASN A 249 -7.76 -1.11 20.23
CA ASN A 249 -9.06 -0.76 19.69
C ASN A 249 -8.87 -0.15 18.30
N ASN A 250 -9.44 -0.78 17.29
CA ASN A 250 -9.34 -0.43 15.88
C ASN A 250 -7.89 -0.20 15.40
N PRO A 251 -6.92 -1.10 15.69
CA PRO A 251 -5.55 -0.91 15.22
C PRO A 251 -5.46 -1.11 13.70
N ILE A 252 -4.59 -0.36 13.04
CA ILE A 252 -4.15 -0.62 11.66
C ILE A 252 -2.75 -1.19 11.72
N ILE A 253 -2.54 -2.36 11.13
CA ILE A 253 -1.29 -3.10 11.20
C ILE A 253 -0.81 -3.33 9.77
N ALA A 254 0.29 -2.68 9.39
CA ALA A 254 0.96 -2.86 8.10
C ALA A 254 2.45 -3.15 8.36
N ALA A 255 2.72 -4.29 9.01
CA ALA A 255 4.07 -4.72 9.34
C ALA A 255 4.60 -5.69 8.29
N ASN A 256 5.85 -5.45 7.85
CA ASN A 256 6.62 -6.37 7.01
C ASN A 256 7.16 -7.51 7.89
N ALA A 257 6.30 -8.43 8.30
CA ALA A 257 6.71 -9.63 9.04
C ALA A 257 7.56 -10.52 8.12
N GLY A 258 8.86 -10.22 8.04
CA GLY A 258 9.75 -10.76 7.03
C GLY A 258 9.99 -12.28 7.12
N ARG A 259 9.77 -12.93 5.98
CA ARG A 259 10.59 -13.99 5.34
C ARG A 259 10.85 -15.32 6.05
N LYS A 260 10.65 -15.46 7.35
CA LYS A 260 10.82 -16.74 8.05
C LYS A 260 9.46 -17.18 8.59
N SER A 261 9.06 -18.41 8.23
CA SER A 261 7.85 -19.12 8.64
C SER A 261 7.55 -19.11 10.15
N ASP A 262 8.49 -18.64 10.98
CA ASP A 262 8.46 -18.77 12.43
C ASP A 262 8.29 -17.41 13.16
N THR A 263 8.07 -16.31 12.43
CA THR A 263 8.13 -14.95 13.00
C THR A 263 6.74 -14.48 13.45
N LYS A 264 6.50 -14.49 14.77
CA LYS A 264 5.21 -14.10 15.37
C LYS A 264 5.04 -12.58 15.44
N VAL A 265 3.95 -12.05 14.86
CA VAL A 265 3.59 -10.60 14.85
C VAL A 265 3.54 -10.00 16.26
N ILE A 266 3.02 -10.78 17.21
CA ILE A 266 3.08 -10.50 18.65
C ILE A 266 3.84 -11.64 19.32
N THR A 267 4.97 -11.32 19.95
CA THR A 267 5.77 -12.29 20.72
C THR A 267 5.56 -12.07 22.22
N LYS A 268 5.46 -13.18 22.94
CA LYS A 268 5.42 -13.25 24.40
C LYS A 268 6.70 -13.93 24.88
N GLU A 269 7.44 -13.31 25.77
CA GLU A 269 8.56 -13.96 26.44
C GLU A 269 8.06 -14.86 27.59
N LEU A 270 8.88 -15.86 27.98
CA LEU A 270 8.56 -16.79 29.06
C LEU A 270 8.28 -16.02 30.37
N GLY A 271 7.05 -16.12 30.90
CA GLY A 271 6.66 -15.53 32.18
C GLY A 271 5.66 -14.36 32.13
N PHE A 272 5.13 -13.99 30.96
CA PHE A 272 3.98 -13.08 30.90
C PHE A 272 2.67 -13.81 31.27
N ASN A 273 1.88 -13.26 32.20
CA ASN A 273 0.55 -13.80 32.56
C ASN A 273 -0.58 -12.78 32.29
N GLY A 274 -0.26 -11.64 31.68
CA GLY A 274 -1.23 -10.62 31.34
C GLY A 274 -2.16 -11.00 30.19
N ARG A 275 -3.08 -10.09 29.86
CA ARG A 275 -4.08 -10.26 28.79
C ARG A 275 -3.78 -9.32 27.63
N ILE A 276 -3.81 -9.82 26.40
CA ILE A 276 -3.78 -9.00 25.18
C ILE A 276 -5.15 -9.11 24.51
N THR A 277 -5.78 -7.97 24.18
CA THR A 277 -7.08 -7.89 23.51
C THR A 277 -6.94 -7.07 22.24
N LEU A 278 -7.39 -7.61 21.11
CA LEU A 278 -7.47 -6.93 19.82
C LEU A 278 -8.95 -6.76 19.44
N ASN A 279 -9.44 -5.52 19.44
CA ASN A 279 -10.81 -5.17 19.05
C ASN A 279 -10.78 -4.50 17.68
N HIS A 280 -11.49 -5.07 16.71
CA HIS A 280 -11.65 -4.53 15.35
C HIS A 280 -10.33 -4.23 14.58
N PRO A 281 -9.32 -5.13 14.57
CA PRO A 281 -8.06 -4.86 13.87
C PRO A 281 -8.22 -4.85 12.35
N ILE A 282 -7.48 -3.96 11.68
CA ILE A 282 -7.09 -4.10 10.28
C ILE A 282 -5.67 -4.63 10.25
N ILE A 283 -5.49 -5.75 9.58
CA ILE A 283 -4.16 -6.27 9.27
C ILE A 283 -4.02 -6.15 7.76
N LEU A 284 -3.29 -5.14 7.32
CA LEU A 284 -3.00 -4.92 5.92
C LEU A 284 -1.94 -5.92 5.46
N PRO A 285 -2.18 -6.63 4.35
CA PRO A 285 -1.16 -7.45 3.73
C PRO A 285 -0.09 -6.53 3.16
N SER A 286 1.10 -6.50 3.75
CA SER A 286 2.25 -5.90 3.09
C SER A 286 3.46 -6.84 3.16
N ALA A 287 3.81 -7.36 1.97
CA ALA A 287 5.09 -7.93 1.55
C ALA A 287 5.41 -9.42 1.88
N LYS A 288 5.08 -10.27 0.91
CA LYS A 288 5.96 -11.37 0.40
C LYS A 288 6.16 -12.63 1.25
N SER A 289 5.15 -13.07 1.99
CA SER A 289 5.06 -14.49 2.38
C SER A 289 3.62 -14.99 2.28
N CYS A 290 3.25 -15.40 1.07
CA CYS A 290 2.05 -16.19 0.76
C CYS A 290 2.20 -17.65 1.21
N ALA A 291 3.09 -17.92 2.17
CA ALA A 291 3.36 -19.25 2.68
C ALA A 291 3.09 -19.21 4.19
N ASP A 292 1.89 -19.67 4.53
CA ASP A 292 1.50 -20.31 5.77
C ASP A 292 1.68 -19.51 7.06
N ASP A 293 0.52 -19.19 7.64
CA ASP A 293 0.27 -18.83 9.03
C ASP A 293 1.02 -17.59 9.56
N TYR A 294 0.27 -16.49 9.74
CA TYR A 294 0.53 -15.62 10.88
C TYR A 294 0.44 -16.48 12.14
N THR A 295 1.56 -17.08 12.57
CA THR A 295 1.62 -17.88 13.79
C THR A 295 1.58 -16.91 14.98
N TRP A 296 0.38 -16.64 15.45
CA TRP A 296 0.18 -16.07 16.79
C TRP A 296 0.66 -17.11 17.81
N ASP A 297 1.42 -16.71 18.83
CA ASP A 297 1.84 -17.69 19.84
C ASP A 297 0.61 -18.29 20.52
N VAL A 298 0.50 -19.61 20.46
CA VAL A 298 -0.75 -20.38 20.61
C VAL A 298 -1.22 -20.49 22.07
N ASP A 299 -0.64 -19.72 22.99
CA ASP A 299 -1.02 -19.65 24.41
C ASP A 299 -1.67 -18.31 24.80
N ILE A 300 -2.48 -17.77 23.90
CA ILE A 300 -3.49 -16.75 24.23
C ILE A 300 -4.78 -17.52 24.59
N LEU A 301 -4.80 -18.13 25.78
CA LEU A 301 -5.87 -19.05 26.19
C LEU A 301 -7.09 -18.35 26.83
N LYS A 302 -8.27 -18.67 26.27
CA LYS A 302 -9.60 -18.78 26.92
C LYS A 302 -10.32 -17.52 27.44
N GLY A 303 -10.21 -16.37 26.77
CA GLY A 303 -10.88 -15.14 27.21
C GLY A 303 -11.67 -14.34 26.18
N GLY A 304 -11.83 -14.84 24.95
CA GLY A 304 -12.56 -14.14 23.90
C GLY A 304 -11.65 -13.20 23.12
N TYR A 305 -11.15 -13.72 22.00
CA TYR A 305 -11.01 -12.86 20.84
C TYR A 305 -12.41 -12.55 20.35
N THR A 306 -12.77 -11.28 20.32
CA THR A 306 -13.75 -10.82 19.34
C THR A 306 -12.95 -10.06 18.30
N THR A 307 -12.23 -10.80 17.45
CA THR A 307 -11.77 -10.26 16.17
C THR A 307 -13.03 -9.92 15.36
N LYS A 308 -13.51 -8.71 15.52
CA LYS A 308 -14.59 -8.14 14.71
C LYS A 308 -13.95 -7.40 13.54
N ALA A 309 -14.72 -7.19 12.47
CA ALA A 309 -14.26 -6.35 11.37
C ALA A 309 -13.96 -4.92 11.88
N PRO A 310 -13.09 -4.15 11.20
CA PRO A 310 -12.82 -2.75 11.53
C PRO A 310 -14.12 -1.95 11.60
N GLY A 311 -14.43 -1.38 12.77
CA GLY A 311 -15.59 -0.51 12.95
C GLY A 311 -15.24 0.91 12.57
N TRP A 312 -15.01 1.18 11.29
CA TRP A 312 -14.88 2.56 10.83
C TRP A 312 -16.23 3.27 10.96
N LEU A 313 -16.21 4.50 11.48
CA LEU A 313 -17.43 5.23 11.84
C LEU A 313 -18.29 5.62 10.62
N SER A 314 -17.70 5.65 9.43
CA SER A 314 -18.38 5.81 8.15
C SER A 314 -17.43 5.52 6.99
N SER A 315 -17.96 5.14 5.83
CA SER A 315 -17.23 5.25 4.57
C SER A 315 -16.86 6.70 4.29
N ARG A 316 -15.62 6.92 3.87
CA ARG A 316 -15.12 8.26 3.50
C ARG A 316 -15.23 8.49 2.00
N ARG A 317 -15.06 7.43 1.21
CA ARG A 317 -14.93 7.45 -0.24
C ARG A 317 -15.78 6.33 -0.84
N GLU A 318 -15.96 6.38 -2.16
CA GLU A 318 -16.58 5.30 -2.91
C GLU A 318 -15.54 4.20 -3.11
N GLY A 319 -15.81 3.01 -2.59
CA GLY A 319 -15.10 1.78 -2.92
C GLY A 319 -15.89 0.99 -3.95
N ILE A 320 -15.20 0.37 -4.91
CA ILE A 320 -15.85 -0.39 -5.98
C ILE A 320 -15.15 -1.72 -6.16
N THR A 321 -15.92 -2.79 -6.33
CA THR A 321 -15.39 -4.09 -6.73
C THR A 321 -16.15 -4.68 -7.92
N SER A 322 -15.50 -5.56 -8.66
CA SER A 322 -16.14 -6.37 -9.69
C SER A 322 -16.07 -7.85 -9.33
N VAL A 323 -17.15 -8.59 -9.57
CA VAL A 323 -17.17 -10.05 -9.39
C VAL A 323 -16.95 -10.69 -10.75
N ILE A 324 -15.86 -11.43 -10.88
CA ILE A 324 -15.39 -11.98 -12.15
C ILE A 324 -15.22 -13.49 -12.01
N ILE A 325 -15.87 -14.20 -12.91
CA ILE A 325 -15.56 -15.60 -13.19
C ILE A 325 -14.94 -15.66 -14.57
N ASP A 326 -13.88 -16.43 -14.76
CA ASP A 326 -13.34 -16.68 -16.09
C ASP A 326 -13.39 -18.16 -16.47
N ASP A 327 -13.08 -18.38 -17.73
CA ASP A 327 -13.22 -19.61 -18.47
C ASP A 327 -14.66 -20.07 -18.74
N TYR A 328 -14.93 -20.39 -20.01
CA TYR A 328 -16.26 -20.88 -20.43
C TYR A 328 -16.67 -22.17 -19.70
N ASN A 329 -15.71 -23.01 -19.31
CA ASN A 329 -15.97 -24.22 -18.54
C ASN A 329 -16.68 -23.94 -17.19
N ASN A 330 -16.60 -22.70 -16.69
CA ASN A 330 -17.23 -22.27 -15.44
C ASN A 330 -18.54 -21.51 -15.65
N PHE A 331 -19.07 -21.49 -16.88
CA PHE A 331 -20.33 -20.82 -17.21
C PHE A 331 -21.50 -21.20 -16.30
N SER A 332 -21.66 -22.50 -15.97
CA SER A 332 -22.72 -22.95 -15.06
C SER A 332 -22.58 -22.38 -13.65
N HIS A 333 -21.34 -22.25 -13.15
CA HIS A 333 -21.09 -21.68 -11.83
C HIS A 333 -21.32 -20.17 -11.83
N TRP A 334 -20.83 -19.48 -12.87
CA TRP A 334 -21.08 -18.05 -13.06
C TRP A 334 -22.58 -17.74 -13.15
N LYS A 335 -23.36 -18.58 -13.84
CA LYS A 335 -24.81 -18.44 -13.94
C LYS A 335 -25.49 -18.39 -12.57
N ASP A 336 -25.15 -19.31 -11.67
CA ASP A 336 -25.72 -19.33 -10.31
C ASP A 336 -25.39 -18.05 -9.53
N ILE A 337 -24.21 -17.48 -9.76
CA ILE A 337 -23.78 -16.21 -9.18
C ILE A 337 -24.52 -15.03 -9.83
N ALA A 338 -24.67 -15.05 -11.15
CA ALA A 338 -25.37 -14.02 -11.93
C ALA A 338 -26.85 -13.93 -11.55
N ASP A 339 -27.52 -15.07 -11.40
CA ASP A 339 -28.90 -15.14 -10.89
C ASP A 339 -29.02 -14.46 -9.50
N TYR A 340 -28.06 -14.73 -8.61
CA TYR A 340 -28.05 -14.10 -7.29
C TYR A 340 -27.76 -12.59 -7.35
N ALA A 341 -26.78 -12.19 -8.17
CA ALA A 341 -26.41 -10.80 -8.36
C ALA A 341 -27.54 -9.97 -8.99
N THR A 342 -28.30 -10.55 -9.93
CA THR A 342 -29.53 -9.94 -10.46
C THR A 342 -30.54 -9.66 -9.34
N ILE A 343 -30.77 -10.60 -8.41
CA ILE A 343 -31.65 -10.40 -7.24
C ILE A 343 -31.16 -9.23 -6.37
N LYS A 344 -29.83 -9.02 -6.31
CA LYS A 344 -29.20 -7.93 -5.55
C LYS A 344 -29.08 -6.62 -6.34
N GLY A 345 -29.46 -6.61 -7.61
CA GLY A 345 -29.39 -5.44 -8.48
C GLY A 345 -27.96 -5.04 -8.86
N VAL A 346 -27.04 -6.00 -8.96
CA VAL A 346 -25.64 -5.77 -9.35
C VAL A 346 -25.23 -6.66 -10.52
N GLY A 347 -24.27 -6.19 -11.32
CA GLY A 347 -23.72 -6.95 -12.45
C GLY A 347 -22.46 -7.73 -12.07
N THR A 348 -22.22 -8.84 -12.77
CA THR A 348 -21.02 -9.68 -12.67
C THR A 348 -20.44 -9.91 -14.06
N VAL A 349 -19.21 -10.42 -14.13
CA VAL A 349 -18.47 -10.60 -15.38
C VAL A 349 -18.13 -12.06 -15.62
N LEU A 350 -18.33 -12.55 -16.85
CA LEU A 350 -17.80 -13.82 -17.33
C LEU A 350 -16.71 -13.57 -18.39
N GLY A 351 -15.48 -14.01 -18.14
CA GLY A 351 -14.41 -14.05 -19.13
C GLY A 351 -14.48 -15.31 -20.00
N ILE A 352 -14.78 -15.19 -21.29
CA ILE A 352 -14.88 -16.34 -22.19
C ILE A 352 -13.55 -16.62 -22.87
N HIS A 353 -13.03 -17.84 -22.69
CA HIS A 353 -12.04 -18.43 -23.60
C HIS A 353 -12.73 -19.36 -24.61
N ALA A 354 -12.05 -19.64 -25.75
CA ALA A 354 -12.56 -20.53 -26.80
C ALA A 354 -13.99 -20.19 -27.24
N PRO A 355 -14.26 -18.93 -27.66
CA PRO A 355 -15.59 -18.50 -28.04
C PRO A 355 -16.17 -19.25 -29.25
N ASP A 356 -15.34 -19.92 -30.05
CA ASP A 356 -15.75 -20.82 -31.13
C ASP A 356 -16.27 -22.18 -30.66
N THR A 357 -16.10 -22.52 -29.38
CA THR A 357 -16.62 -23.76 -28.77
C THR A 357 -17.92 -23.56 -27.99
N VAL A 358 -18.35 -22.30 -27.81
CA VAL A 358 -19.59 -21.96 -27.11
C VAL A 358 -20.78 -22.31 -28.01
N SER A 359 -21.78 -23.01 -27.45
CA SER A 359 -22.96 -23.38 -28.23
C SER A 359 -23.89 -22.18 -28.45
N VAL A 360 -24.72 -22.25 -29.49
CA VAL A 360 -25.72 -21.22 -29.80
C VAL A 360 -26.68 -21.02 -28.63
N GLU A 361 -27.06 -22.11 -27.95
CA GLU A 361 -27.95 -22.06 -26.77
C GLU A 361 -27.30 -21.31 -25.61
N ASN A 362 -26.00 -21.55 -25.36
CA ASN A 362 -25.29 -20.89 -24.26
C ASN A 362 -25.07 -19.39 -24.57
N TYR A 363 -24.80 -19.02 -25.82
CA TYR A 363 -24.78 -17.60 -26.21
C TYR A 363 -26.16 -16.94 -26.04
N ALA A 364 -27.24 -17.61 -26.44
CA ALA A 364 -28.59 -17.10 -26.24
C ALA A 364 -28.91 -16.91 -24.74
N GLU A 365 -28.45 -17.82 -23.89
CA GLU A 365 -28.58 -17.69 -22.44
C GLU A 365 -27.74 -16.53 -21.88
N MET A 366 -26.47 -16.40 -22.28
CA MET A 366 -25.62 -15.26 -21.91
C MET A 366 -26.23 -13.92 -22.31
N ALA A 367 -26.89 -13.84 -23.47
CA ALA A 367 -27.59 -12.63 -23.91
C ALA A 367 -28.72 -12.22 -22.93
N THR A 368 -29.38 -13.17 -22.26
CA THR A 368 -30.37 -12.86 -21.23
C THR A 368 -29.73 -12.23 -19.99
N TYR A 369 -28.54 -12.69 -19.60
CA TYR A 369 -27.76 -12.10 -18.50
C TYR A 369 -27.21 -10.71 -18.87
N VAL A 370 -26.74 -10.53 -20.11
CA VAL A 370 -26.35 -9.21 -20.62
C VAL A 370 -27.51 -8.22 -20.53
N ALA A 371 -28.72 -8.64 -20.93
CA ALA A 371 -29.92 -7.81 -20.81
C ALA A 371 -30.29 -7.49 -19.34
N ALA A 372 -29.88 -8.33 -18.38
CA ALA A 372 -30.03 -8.11 -16.95
C ALA A 372 -28.89 -7.26 -16.32
N GLY A 373 -27.91 -6.80 -17.11
CA GLY A 373 -26.83 -5.93 -16.65
C GLY A 373 -25.52 -6.65 -16.28
N HIS A 374 -25.39 -7.93 -16.64
CA HIS A 374 -24.11 -8.65 -16.56
C HIS A 374 -23.23 -8.39 -17.79
N GLU A 375 -21.95 -8.76 -17.70
CA GLU A 375 -20.98 -8.54 -18.78
C GLU A 375 -20.31 -9.84 -19.21
N ILE A 376 -20.10 -9.96 -20.52
CA ILE A 376 -19.30 -11.02 -21.14
C ILE A 376 -17.99 -10.40 -21.66
N ALA A 377 -16.90 -10.66 -20.95
CA ALA A 377 -15.57 -10.19 -21.31
C ALA A 377 -14.86 -11.20 -22.22
N CYS A 378 -13.99 -10.70 -23.08
CA CYS A 378 -13.07 -11.54 -23.83
C CYS A 378 -11.96 -12.01 -22.90
N HIS A 379 -11.69 -13.32 -22.83
CA HIS A 379 -10.50 -13.81 -22.16
C HIS A 379 -9.39 -14.07 -23.19
N SER A 380 -9.62 -14.98 -24.13
CA SER A 380 -8.81 -15.13 -25.35
C SER A 380 -9.42 -16.19 -26.25
N ARG A 381 -8.92 -16.34 -27.48
CA ARG A 381 -9.39 -17.40 -28.37
C ARG A 381 -9.01 -18.78 -27.87
N ASN A 382 -7.76 -19.02 -27.46
CA ASN A 382 -7.29 -20.37 -27.13
C ASN A 382 -6.82 -20.51 -25.68
N HIS A 383 -7.03 -19.53 -24.80
CA HIS A 383 -6.48 -19.52 -23.44
C HIS A 383 -4.93 -19.50 -23.43
N SER A 384 -4.33 -18.80 -24.38
CA SER A 384 -2.87 -18.80 -24.55
C SER A 384 -2.17 -17.62 -23.87
N ILE A 385 -0.94 -17.83 -23.38
CA ILE A 385 -0.10 -16.76 -22.82
C ILE A 385 0.39 -15.85 -23.96
N LEU A 386 0.19 -14.53 -23.83
CA LEU A 386 0.39 -13.57 -24.92
C LEU A 386 1.68 -12.75 -24.85
N THR A 387 2.52 -12.96 -23.83
CA THR A 387 3.69 -12.10 -23.56
C THR A 387 5.01 -12.81 -23.79
N THR A 388 6.01 -12.05 -24.24
CA THR A 388 7.41 -12.51 -24.40
C THR A 388 8.07 -12.84 -23.07
N GLU A 389 7.81 -12.06 -22.03
CA GLU A 389 8.41 -12.21 -20.69
C GLU A 389 8.08 -13.56 -20.03
N SER A 390 6.91 -14.12 -20.36
CA SER A 390 6.48 -15.45 -19.92
C SER A 390 6.74 -16.55 -20.95
N GLY A 391 7.48 -16.25 -22.03
CA GLY A 391 7.74 -17.18 -23.12
C GLY A 391 6.52 -17.48 -24.02
N GLY A 392 5.41 -16.76 -23.87
CA GLY A 392 4.15 -17.02 -24.58
C GLY A 392 4.22 -16.84 -26.10
N LEU A 393 5.16 -16.03 -26.61
CA LEU A 393 5.40 -15.93 -28.06
C LEU A 393 6.23 -17.08 -28.62
N ASN A 394 6.85 -17.90 -27.77
CA ASN A 394 7.59 -19.07 -28.23
C ASN A 394 6.58 -20.20 -28.49
N ALA A 395 6.53 -20.68 -29.72
CA ALA A 395 5.64 -21.76 -30.10
C ALA A 395 6.29 -23.12 -29.84
N ILE A 396 7.44 -23.37 -30.47
CA ILE A 396 8.06 -24.70 -30.50
C ILE A 396 9.59 -24.58 -30.40
N ASP A 397 10.19 -25.31 -29.48
CA ASP A 397 11.64 -25.58 -29.53
C ASP A 397 11.92 -26.79 -30.39
N VAL A 398 12.88 -26.68 -31.31
CA VAL A 398 13.26 -27.77 -32.19
C VAL A 398 14.76 -28.03 -32.14
N THR A 399 15.15 -29.30 -32.06
CA THR A 399 16.53 -29.78 -32.14
C THR A 399 16.65 -30.94 -33.13
N CYS A 400 17.84 -31.16 -33.67
CA CYS A 400 18.11 -32.22 -34.64
C CYS A 400 19.54 -32.75 -34.48
N THR A 401 19.76 -34.04 -34.72
CA THR A 401 21.10 -34.68 -34.68
C THR A 401 21.83 -34.67 -36.03
N GLY A 402 21.22 -34.11 -37.08
CA GLY A 402 21.77 -34.07 -38.44
C GLY A 402 22.81 -32.97 -38.67
N THR A 403 23.36 -32.91 -39.88
CA THR A 403 24.36 -31.92 -40.30
C THR A 403 23.69 -30.68 -40.91
N ASN A 404 24.02 -29.48 -40.40
CA ASN A 404 23.41 -28.20 -40.79
C ASN A 404 21.86 -28.25 -40.93
N PRO A 405 21.13 -28.73 -39.91
CA PRO A 405 19.69 -28.87 -40.00
C PRO A 405 19.00 -27.51 -40.06
N THR A 406 18.00 -27.40 -40.95
CA THR A 406 17.16 -26.20 -41.05
C THR A 406 15.68 -26.57 -41.09
N ILE A 407 14.84 -25.64 -40.62
CA ILE A 407 13.38 -25.74 -40.72
C ILE A 407 12.90 -24.58 -41.56
N GLU A 408 12.17 -24.90 -42.62
CA GLU A 408 11.51 -23.93 -43.48
C GLU A 408 10.01 -23.95 -43.22
N ILE A 409 9.47 -22.78 -42.88
CA ILE A 409 8.04 -22.57 -42.63
C ILE A 409 7.52 -21.71 -43.76
N THR A 410 6.62 -22.29 -44.55
CA THR A 410 5.95 -21.60 -45.64
C THR A 410 4.45 -21.64 -45.40
N LEU A 411 3.77 -20.52 -45.61
CA LEU A 411 2.33 -20.51 -45.76
C LEU A 411 2.00 -20.47 -47.24
N ASP A 412 1.06 -21.28 -47.66
CA ASP A 412 0.42 -21.15 -48.95
C ASP A 412 -0.58 -19.99 -48.84
N THR A 413 -0.17 -18.82 -49.31
CA THR A 413 -0.99 -17.59 -49.35
C THR A 413 -1.81 -17.51 -50.63
N SER A 414 -2.01 -18.61 -51.36
CA SER A 414 -2.74 -18.59 -52.63
C SER A 414 -4.25 -18.34 -52.49
N ASP A 415 -4.76 -18.22 -51.26
CA ASP A 415 -6.17 -17.96 -50.98
C ASP A 415 -6.33 -16.93 -49.85
N ASP A 416 -5.97 -15.67 -50.13
CA ASP A 416 -6.14 -14.51 -49.21
C ASP A 416 -7.61 -14.25 -48.80
N ASN A 417 -8.58 -15.04 -49.29
CA ASN A 417 -10.02 -14.86 -49.10
C ASN A 417 -10.74 -16.06 -48.46
N SER A 418 -10.03 -17.11 -48.01
CA SER A 418 -10.65 -18.18 -47.23
C SER A 418 -9.96 -18.35 -45.88
N ASP A 419 -10.75 -18.60 -44.83
CA ASP A 419 -10.25 -18.94 -43.47
C ASP A 419 -9.35 -20.19 -43.42
N ASN A 420 -9.00 -20.77 -44.57
CA ASN A 420 -8.14 -21.94 -44.72
C ASN A 420 -6.68 -21.54 -44.92
N TRP A 421 -6.03 -21.07 -43.86
CA TRP A 421 -4.59 -20.85 -43.85
C TRP A 421 -3.85 -22.18 -43.94
N TYR A 422 -3.26 -22.48 -45.11
CA TYR A 422 -2.46 -23.68 -45.33
C TYR A 422 -1.00 -23.42 -44.99
N GLY A 423 -0.53 -23.91 -43.84
CA GLY A 423 0.89 -23.87 -43.49
C GLY A 423 1.60 -25.19 -43.78
N THR A 424 2.85 -25.13 -44.24
CA THR A 424 3.73 -26.31 -44.31
C THR A 424 5.04 -26.08 -43.58
N VAL A 425 5.44 -27.09 -42.79
CA VAL A 425 6.76 -27.19 -42.20
C VAL A 425 7.57 -28.17 -43.03
N VAL A 426 8.73 -27.73 -43.48
CA VAL A 426 9.68 -28.48 -44.29
C VAL A 426 10.97 -28.61 -43.50
N LEU A 427 11.36 -29.84 -43.18
CA LEU A 427 12.62 -30.13 -42.50
C LEU A 427 13.71 -30.39 -43.54
N ARG A 428 14.92 -29.85 -43.34
CA ARG A 428 16.04 -30.01 -44.27
C ARG A 428 17.34 -30.32 -43.54
N GLU A 429 18.20 -31.10 -44.19
CA GLU A 429 19.58 -31.39 -43.79
C GLU A 429 20.50 -31.04 -44.97
N ASP A 430 21.52 -30.21 -44.75
CA ASP A 430 22.39 -29.67 -45.80
C ASP A 430 21.63 -29.11 -47.03
N GLY A 431 20.46 -28.50 -46.80
CA GLY A 431 19.59 -27.93 -47.83
C GLY A 431 18.68 -28.94 -48.55
N VAL A 432 18.86 -30.24 -48.33
CA VAL A 432 18.04 -31.31 -48.91
C VAL A 432 16.85 -31.61 -48.02
N LEU A 433 15.70 -31.94 -48.62
CA LEU A 433 14.49 -32.32 -47.90
C LEU A 433 14.73 -33.56 -47.03
N ALA A 434 14.58 -33.41 -45.71
CA ALA A 434 14.71 -34.47 -44.71
C ALA A 434 13.32 -34.97 -44.30
N GLY A 435 12.70 -35.80 -45.14
CA GLY A 435 11.39 -36.42 -44.89
C GLY A 435 10.26 -35.85 -45.75
N ASN A 436 9.02 -35.92 -45.23
CA ASN A 436 7.82 -35.42 -45.91
C ASN A 436 7.52 -33.99 -45.46
N LYS A 437 6.88 -33.20 -46.34
CA LYS A 437 6.30 -31.91 -45.94
C LYS A 437 5.19 -32.14 -44.92
N ILE A 438 5.21 -31.40 -43.82
CA ILE A 438 4.21 -31.51 -42.75
C ILE A 438 3.19 -30.39 -42.94
N SER A 439 1.92 -30.73 -43.22
CA SER A 439 0.84 -29.74 -43.20
C SER A 439 0.54 -29.33 -41.74
N ILE A 440 0.59 -28.02 -41.46
CA ILE A 440 0.23 -27.41 -40.18
C ILE A 440 -1.28 -27.47 -39.98
N THR A 441 -2.06 -27.19 -41.03
CA THR A 441 -3.53 -27.13 -41.00
C THR A 441 -4.16 -28.51 -40.82
N GLY A 442 -3.45 -29.57 -41.20
CA GLY A 442 -3.84 -30.95 -40.88
C GLY A 442 -3.56 -31.34 -39.42
N THR A 443 -3.09 -30.43 -38.58
CA THR A 443 -2.82 -30.66 -37.14
C THR A 443 -3.91 -29.97 -36.30
N THR A 444 -4.37 -30.64 -35.24
CA THR A 444 -5.42 -30.11 -34.35
C THR A 444 -4.84 -29.28 -33.20
N SER A 445 -3.55 -29.46 -32.90
CA SER A 445 -2.84 -28.77 -31.82
C SER A 445 -1.34 -28.67 -32.10
N ILE A 446 -0.66 -27.76 -31.39
CA ILE A 446 0.81 -27.68 -31.41
C ILE A 446 1.49 -29.01 -31.05
N GLY A 447 0.91 -29.77 -30.12
CA GLY A 447 1.41 -31.08 -29.72
C GLY A 447 1.36 -32.08 -30.88
N SER A 448 0.29 -32.04 -31.69
CA SER A 448 0.18 -32.89 -32.88
C SER A 448 1.14 -32.48 -34.00
N LEU A 449 1.50 -31.19 -34.13
CA LEU A 449 2.57 -30.75 -35.01
C LEU A 449 3.95 -31.26 -34.53
N VAL A 450 4.25 -31.11 -33.23
CA VAL A 450 5.48 -31.63 -32.62
C VAL A 450 5.61 -33.15 -32.81
N ALA A 451 4.51 -33.90 -32.65
CA ALA A 451 4.51 -35.33 -32.89
C ALA A 451 4.86 -35.68 -34.36
N ARG A 452 4.35 -34.89 -35.32
CA ARG A 452 4.68 -35.07 -36.75
C ARG A 452 6.12 -34.71 -37.09
N ILE A 453 6.72 -33.73 -36.39
CA ILE A 453 8.14 -33.40 -36.51
C ILE A 453 8.98 -34.60 -36.04
N LYS A 454 8.67 -35.15 -34.86
CA LYS A 454 9.36 -36.33 -34.29
C LYS A 454 9.22 -37.59 -35.15
N ALA A 455 8.14 -37.70 -35.92
CA ALA A 455 7.86 -38.86 -36.76
C ALA A 455 8.55 -38.81 -38.14
N GLN A 456 9.30 -37.75 -38.48
CA GLN A 456 10.00 -37.69 -39.76
C GLN A 456 11.16 -38.70 -39.81
N GLY A 457 11.32 -39.36 -40.97
CA GLY A 457 12.46 -40.23 -41.23
C GLY A 457 13.72 -39.43 -41.60
N GLY A 458 14.90 -40.00 -41.32
CA GLY A 458 16.20 -39.33 -41.55
C GLY A 458 16.91 -39.02 -40.21
N PRO A 459 17.56 -37.86 -40.05
CA PRO A 459 18.19 -37.48 -38.78
C PRO A 459 17.13 -37.36 -37.67
N THR A 460 17.55 -37.55 -36.41
CA THR A 460 16.60 -37.55 -35.28
C THR A 460 16.15 -36.12 -35.00
N TRP A 461 14.90 -35.81 -35.34
CA TRP A 461 14.24 -34.55 -35.03
C TRP A 461 13.52 -34.62 -33.69
N ASN A 462 13.70 -33.61 -32.85
CA ASN A 462 13.00 -33.46 -31.59
C ASN A 462 12.30 -32.12 -31.53
N GLY A 463 11.12 -32.09 -30.91
CA GLY A 463 10.36 -30.87 -30.70
C GLY A 463 9.70 -30.82 -29.32
N THR A 464 9.55 -29.62 -28.79
CA THR A 464 8.83 -29.34 -27.54
C THR A 464 7.86 -28.21 -27.79
N ALA A 465 6.57 -28.44 -27.51
CA ALA A 465 5.57 -27.38 -27.54
C ALA A 465 5.78 -26.50 -26.30
N LEU A 466 5.93 -25.19 -26.52
CA LEU A 466 6.12 -24.22 -25.44
C LEU A 466 4.81 -23.51 -25.10
N ASN A 467 3.97 -23.24 -26.10
CA ASN A 467 2.62 -22.70 -25.91
C ASN A 467 1.57 -23.77 -26.29
N THR A 468 1.23 -24.62 -25.32
CA THR A 468 0.40 -25.83 -25.54
C THR A 468 -1.05 -25.54 -25.90
N ASN A 469 -1.52 -24.32 -25.62
CA ASN A 469 -2.92 -23.94 -25.78
C ASN A 469 -3.21 -23.44 -27.21
N ALA A 470 -2.19 -22.98 -27.93
CA ALA A 470 -2.34 -22.61 -29.34
C ALA A 470 -2.73 -23.81 -30.23
N THR A 471 -3.75 -23.61 -31.06
CA THR A 471 -4.26 -24.62 -31.99
C THR A 471 -3.46 -24.64 -33.31
N GLY A 472 -3.62 -25.71 -34.09
CA GLY A 472 -3.02 -25.81 -35.43
C GLY A 472 -3.38 -24.64 -36.37
N PRO A 473 -4.65 -24.19 -36.42
CA PRO A 473 -5.05 -22.98 -37.16
C PRO A 473 -4.35 -21.71 -36.66
N THR A 474 -4.24 -21.50 -35.34
CA THR A 474 -3.51 -20.35 -34.78
C THR A 474 -2.04 -20.38 -35.17
N LEU A 475 -1.40 -21.56 -35.14
CA LEU A 475 -0.03 -21.73 -35.64
C LEU A 475 0.09 -21.38 -37.12
N ALA A 476 -0.85 -21.85 -37.95
CA ALA A 476 -0.82 -21.54 -39.38
C ALA A 476 -0.92 -20.03 -39.64
N LYS A 477 -1.75 -19.30 -38.89
CA LYS A 477 -1.89 -17.84 -39.03
C LYS A 477 -0.70 -17.06 -38.48
N CYS A 478 -0.17 -17.51 -37.34
CA CYS A 478 0.66 -16.67 -36.49
C CYS A 478 2.14 -17.06 -36.47
N LEU A 479 2.55 -18.24 -36.90
CA LEU A 479 3.97 -18.64 -36.82
C LEU A 479 4.85 -17.80 -37.76
N LEU A 480 6.04 -17.39 -37.30
CA LEU A 480 6.99 -16.64 -38.13
C LEU A 480 7.41 -17.47 -39.34
N LYS A 481 7.35 -16.84 -40.52
CA LYS A 481 7.69 -17.45 -41.80
C LYS A 481 9.19 -17.31 -42.05
N GLY A 482 9.78 -18.32 -42.70
CA GLY A 482 11.18 -18.27 -43.11
C GLY A 482 11.91 -19.59 -42.93
N THR A 483 13.23 -19.52 -43.08
CA THR A 483 14.14 -20.65 -42.87
C THR A 483 14.98 -20.41 -41.63
N PHE A 484 14.97 -21.36 -40.70
CA PHE A 484 15.60 -21.26 -39.40
C PHE A 484 16.66 -22.35 -39.24
N SER A 485 17.86 -21.98 -38.79
CA SER A 485 18.89 -22.94 -38.40
C SER A 485 18.50 -23.63 -37.09
N VAL A 486 18.77 -24.93 -36.98
CA VAL A 486 18.45 -25.75 -35.80
C VAL A 486 19.73 -26.06 -35.01
N PRO A 487 19.72 -25.96 -33.66
CA PRO A 487 18.57 -25.76 -32.77
C PRO A 487 17.93 -24.36 -32.88
N SER A 488 16.60 -24.31 -32.76
CA SER A 488 15.84 -23.07 -32.92
C SER A 488 14.61 -23.06 -32.02
N THR A 489 14.20 -21.85 -31.61
CA THR A 489 12.89 -21.58 -31.02
C THR A 489 12.04 -20.88 -32.08
N LEU A 490 11.02 -21.58 -32.57
CA LEU A 490 10.06 -21.03 -33.51
C LEU A 490 9.09 -20.14 -32.74
N GLN A 491 8.92 -18.89 -33.19
CA GLN A 491 8.11 -17.89 -32.51
C GLN A 491 6.89 -17.49 -33.33
N PHE A 492 5.85 -17.01 -32.65
CA PHE A 492 4.74 -16.34 -33.29
C PHE A 492 5.13 -14.93 -33.74
N ASN A 493 4.61 -14.49 -34.88
CA ASN A 493 4.43 -13.09 -35.20
C ASN A 493 3.50 -12.48 -34.15
N GLN A 494 4.03 -11.54 -33.39
CA GLN A 494 3.39 -10.97 -32.22
C GLN A 494 2.03 -10.33 -32.54
N GLU A 495 1.95 -9.47 -33.55
CA GLU A 495 0.74 -8.72 -33.90
C GLU A 495 -0.36 -9.64 -34.42
N ASN A 496 -0.04 -10.58 -35.32
CA ASN A 496 -1.01 -11.56 -35.80
C ASN A 496 -1.52 -12.45 -34.66
N TYR A 497 -0.62 -12.82 -33.74
CA TYR A 497 -0.97 -13.65 -32.60
C TYR A 497 -1.93 -12.94 -31.66
N TRP A 498 -1.67 -11.69 -31.34
CA TRP A 498 -2.59 -10.87 -30.55
C TRP A 498 -3.92 -10.66 -31.27
N TYR A 499 -3.91 -10.37 -32.56
CA TYR A 499 -5.14 -10.24 -33.35
C TYR A 499 -6.01 -11.49 -33.28
N VAL A 500 -5.44 -12.68 -33.49
CA VAL A 500 -6.17 -13.94 -33.43
C VAL A 500 -6.67 -14.26 -32.01
N GLU A 501 -5.84 -14.05 -30.99
CA GLU A 501 -6.19 -14.38 -29.61
C GLU A 501 -7.18 -13.37 -29.00
N ILE A 502 -7.26 -12.16 -29.52
CA ILE A 502 -8.01 -11.06 -28.90
C ILE A 502 -9.11 -10.53 -29.83
N ALA A 503 -8.76 -10.01 -31.01
CA ALA A 503 -9.70 -9.35 -31.92
C ALA A 503 -10.69 -10.35 -32.54
N GLU A 504 -10.20 -11.51 -33.01
CA GLU A 504 -11.09 -12.56 -33.52
C GLU A 504 -11.96 -13.14 -32.40
N ALA A 505 -11.40 -13.31 -31.20
CA ALA A 505 -12.16 -13.78 -30.04
C ALA A 505 -13.30 -12.83 -29.68
N LYS A 506 -13.01 -11.52 -29.61
CA LYS A 506 -14.00 -10.45 -29.43
C LYS A 506 -15.12 -10.55 -30.48
N THR A 507 -14.75 -10.64 -31.75
CA THR A 507 -15.70 -10.70 -32.86
C THR A 507 -16.64 -11.91 -32.74
N LEU A 508 -16.09 -13.07 -32.33
CA LEU A 508 -16.89 -14.27 -32.12
C LEU A 508 -17.87 -14.13 -30.95
N ILE A 509 -17.44 -13.51 -29.84
CA ILE A 509 -18.31 -13.24 -28.69
C ILE A 509 -19.45 -12.30 -29.09
N GLU A 510 -19.14 -11.20 -29.77
CA GLU A 510 -20.14 -10.21 -30.21
C GLU A 510 -21.15 -10.81 -31.19
N ALA A 511 -20.67 -11.60 -32.16
CA ALA A 511 -21.53 -12.31 -33.09
C ALA A 511 -22.39 -13.37 -32.40
N GLY A 512 -21.84 -14.08 -31.42
CA GLY A 512 -22.53 -15.11 -30.66
C GLY A 512 -23.68 -14.55 -29.81
N ILE A 513 -23.40 -13.51 -29.02
CA ILE A 513 -24.40 -12.82 -28.20
C ILE A 513 -25.43 -12.10 -29.07
N GLY A 514 -24.99 -11.45 -30.15
CA GLY A 514 -25.85 -10.70 -31.06
C GLY A 514 -26.49 -9.47 -30.43
N GLY A 515 -27.59 -8.98 -31.02
CA GLY A 515 -28.36 -7.86 -30.47
C GLY A 515 -27.64 -6.51 -30.40
N GLY A 516 -26.51 -6.35 -31.11
CA GLY A 516 -25.65 -5.17 -31.01
C GLY A 516 -24.78 -5.13 -29.76
N TYR A 517 -24.56 -6.28 -29.11
CA TYR A 517 -23.63 -6.41 -28.00
C TYR A 517 -22.22 -6.00 -28.42
N GLU A 518 -21.59 -5.17 -27.57
CA GLU A 518 -20.19 -4.80 -27.69
C GLU A 518 -19.43 -5.44 -26.53
N CYS A 519 -18.42 -6.24 -26.84
CA CYS A 519 -17.53 -6.80 -25.84
C CYS A 519 -16.50 -5.74 -25.45
N ARG A 520 -16.74 -5.09 -24.30
CA ARG A 520 -16.01 -3.89 -23.87
C ARG A 520 -14.82 -4.16 -22.95
N SER A 521 -14.71 -5.38 -22.42
CA SER A 521 -13.66 -5.77 -21.47
C SER A 521 -12.86 -6.96 -21.96
N TRP A 522 -11.58 -6.96 -21.61
CA TRP A 522 -10.64 -8.05 -21.86
C TRP A 522 -9.90 -8.46 -20.58
N ILE A 523 -9.81 -9.76 -20.34
CA ILE A 523 -9.11 -10.38 -19.21
C ILE A 523 -7.95 -11.19 -19.78
N SER A 524 -6.72 -10.97 -19.33
CA SER A 524 -5.56 -11.66 -19.89
C SER A 524 -5.40 -13.10 -19.36
N PRO A 525 -5.17 -14.12 -20.22
CA PRO A 525 -4.86 -15.49 -19.79
C PRO A 525 -3.61 -15.58 -18.90
N GLY A 526 -3.70 -16.37 -17.84
CA GLY A 526 -2.67 -16.48 -16.80
C GLY A 526 -2.32 -15.14 -16.15
N ASN A 527 -3.17 -14.14 -16.39
CA ASN A 527 -2.96 -12.77 -16.00
C ASN A 527 -1.61 -12.15 -16.46
N HIS A 528 -1.09 -12.62 -17.59
CA HIS A 528 0.18 -12.15 -18.14
C HIS A 528 -0.02 -11.01 -19.13
N THR A 529 0.42 -9.79 -18.78
CA THR A 529 0.37 -8.62 -19.68
C THR A 529 1.77 -8.01 -19.86
N SER A 530 2.02 -7.38 -21.01
CA SER A 530 3.27 -6.65 -21.28
C SER A 530 2.95 -5.20 -21.64
N ARG A 531 3.95 -4.31 -21.59
CA ARG A 531 3.77 -2.93 -22.08
C ARG A 531 3.36 -2.91 -23.55
N ALA A 532 3.99 -3.74 -24.37
CA ALA A 532 3.72 -3.80 -25.81
C ALA A 532 2.29 -4.31 -26.10
N LEU A 533 1.80 -5.30 -25.35
CA LEU A 533 0.43 -5.80 -25.51
C LEU A 533 -0.60 -4.75 -25.09
N ARG A 534 -0.35 -4.02 -23.99
CA ARG A 534 -1.22 -2.90 -23.58
C ARG A 534 -1.24 -1.78 -24.61
N GLN A 535 -0.09 -1.45 -25.20
CA GLN A 535 -0.03 -0.46 -26.27
C GLN A 535 -0.83 -0.90 -27.50
N TYR A 536 -0.68 -2.16 -27.93
CA TYR A 536 -1.45 -2.72 -29.04
C TYR A 536 -2.97 -2.59 -28.83
N LEU A 537 -3.43 -2.87 -27.61
CA LEU A 537 -4.84 -2.75 -27.25
C LEU A 537 -5.35 -1.29 -27.29
N MET A 538 -4.51 -0.32 -26.92
CA MET A 538 -4.85 1.12 -26.92
C MET A 538 -4.80 1.75 -28.31
N ASP A 539 -3.83 1.34 -29.13
CA ASP A 539 -3.64 1.87 -30.49
C ASP A 539 -4.84 1.54 -31.38
N ASP A 540 -5.49 0.40 -31.10
CA ASP A 540 -6.75 0.03 -31.73
C ASP A 540 -7.94 0.25 -30.78
N THR A 541 -8.43 1.48 -30.77
CA THR A 541 -9.64 1.89 -30.02
C THR A 541 -10.90 1.06 -30.34
N THR A 542 -10.89 0.24 -31.39
CA THR A 542 -12.00 -0.66 -31.76
C THR A 542 -11.96 -2.01 -31.04
N LEU A 543 -10.83 -2.36 -30.40
CA LEU A 543 -10.69 -3.62 -29.66
C LEU A 543 -11.36 -3.54 -28.29
N PHE A 544 -10.92 -2.64 -27.40
CA PHE A 544 -11.56 -2.53 -26.09
C PHE A 544 -11.43 -1.08 -25.60
N PRO A 545 -12.47 -0.24 -25.70
CA PRO A 545 -12.40 1.09 -25.13
C PRO A 545 -12.16 1.05 -23.60
N GLY A 546 -12.62 -0.01 -22.92
CA GLY A 546 -12.38 -0.27 -21.49
C GLY A 546 -11.34 -1.36 -21.22
N HIS A 547 -10.08 -0.98 -21.01
CA HIS A 547 -9.05 -1.97 -20.70
C HIS A 547 -9.02 -2.35 -19.21
N PHE A 548 -9.09 -3.65 -18.91
CA PHE A 548 -8.67 -4.22 -17.62
C PHE A 548 -7.71 -5.39 -17.82
N ALA A 549 -6.58 -5.09 -18.45
CA ALA A 549 -5.45 -6.01 -18.46
C ALA A 549 -4.76 -5.94 -17.08
N LYS A 550 -5.29 -6.67 -16.07
CA LYS A 550 -4.53 -7.57 -15.18
C LYS A 550 -5.25 -7.98 -13.84
N ALA A 551 -6.18 -8.93 -13.86
CA ALA A 551 -6.91 -9.48 -12.70
C ALA A 551 -6.11 -10.33 -11.65
N GLY A 552 -4.79 -10.46 -11.71
CA GLY A 552 -4.01 -11.36 -10.81
C GLY A 552 -2.48 -11.23 -10.90
N THR A 553 -1.96 -10.00 -10.74
CA THR A 553 -0.56 -9.61 -10.40
C THR A 553 -0.22 -8.12 -10.66
N THR A 554 -1.20 -7.23 -10.98
CA THR A 554 -1.24 -5.73 -11.11
C THR A 554 -1.78 -5.17 -12.44
N PRO A 555 -2.86 -4.36 -12.44
CA PRO A 555 -2.72 -2.91 -12.50
C PRO A 555 -3.19 -2.46 -11.12
N PHE A 556 -2.35 -1.88 -10.29
CA PHE A 556 -1.67 -0.63 -10.50
C PHE A 556 -0.39 -0.68 -9.67
N ARG A 557 0.69 -0.09 -10.16
CA ARG A 557 1.78 0.27 -9.27
C ARG A 557 1.46 1.62 -8.65
N LEU A 558 1.68 1.71 -7.35
CA LEU A 558 2.43 2.76 -6.68
C LEU A 558 3.42 3.49 -7.61
N ALA A 559 2.95 4.39 -8.48
CA ALA A 559 3.81 5.23 -9.28
C ALA A 559 4.03 6.56 -8.57
N ARG A 560 5.13 6.58 -7.82
CA ARG A 560 5.77 7.78 -7.30
C ARG A 560 6.45 8.49 -8.48
N SER A 561 5.83 9.52 -9.02
CA SER A 561 6.49 10.51 -9.87
C SER A 561 6.76 11.76 -9.04
N GLY A 562 8.03 12.17 -8.96
CA GLY A 562 8.47 13.34 -8.19
C GLY A 562 9.89 13.21 -7.68
N THR A 563 10.86 13.48 -8.55
CA THR A 563 12.27 13.66 -8.22
C THR A 563 12.47 14.83 -7.26
N GLY A 564 13.00 14.56 -6.05
CA GLY A 564 13.62 15.53 -5.15
C GLY A 564 12.71 16.08 -4.04
N GLY A 565 13.09 15.86 -2.79
CA GLY A 565 12.42 16.43 -1.60
C GLY A 565 11.80 15.36 -0.69
N SER A 566 11.70 15.68 0.60
CA SER A 566 11.39 14.75 1.71
C SER A 566 10.09 13.95 1.54
N ARG A 567 10.14 12.71 2.03
CA ARG A 567 9.08 11.69 1.99
C ARG A 567 7.78 12.20 2.61
N ASP A 568 6.73 12.19 1.81
CA ASP A 568 5.35 12.47 2.20
C ASP A 568 4.48 11.28 1.72
N LEU A 569 3.63 10.75 2.61
CA LEU A 569 2.77 9.57 2.38
C LEU A 569 1.46 9.95 1.64
N SER A 570 1.45 11.08 0.94
CA SER A 570 0.26 11.76 0.40
C SER A 570 -0.27 11.19 -0.93
N ALA A 571 0.29 10.10 -1.44
CA ALA A 571 -0.23 9.41 -2.63
C ALA A 571 -0.65 7.98 -2.27
N ILE A 572 -1.93 7.62 -2.45
CA ILE A 572 -2.46 6.26 -2.27
C ILE A 572 -3.03 5.75 -3.60
N ASN A 573 -2.19 5.11 -4.42
CA ASN A 573 -1.94 3.66 -4.48
C ASN A 573 -3.12 2.69 -4.38
N LEU A 574 -3.63 2.34 -5.55
CA LEU A 574 -4.45 1.16 -5.81
C LEU A 574 -3.80 -0.13 -5.25
N ALA A 575 -4.47 -0.76 -4.29
CA ALA A 575 -4.07 -2.03 -3.70
C ALA A 575 -4.81 -3.17 -4.39
N MET A 576 -4.06 -4.06 -5.03
CA MET A 576 -4.61 -5.32 -5.53
C MET A 576 -4.44 -6.37 -4.43
N VAL A 577 -5.52 -7.05 -4.10
CA VAL A 577 -5.47 -8.32 -3.37
C VAL A 577 -5.03 -9.36 -4.40
N ASP A 578 -3.72 -9.61 -4.48
CA ASP A 578 -3.15 -10.62 -5.37
C ASP A 578 -3.12 -11.95 -4.64
N SER A 579 -4.00 -12.87 -5.04
CA SER A 579 -3.86 -14.25 -4.66
C SER A 579 -4.23 -15.14 -5.83
N PRO A 580 -3.45 -16.19 -6.14
CA PRO A 580 -3.80 -17.18 -7.14
C PRO A 580 -5.15 -17.87 -6.86
N ASN A 581 -5.66 -17.74 -5.63
CA ASN A 581 -7.01 -18.13 -5.26
C ASN A 581 -7.62 -17.07 -4.30
N LEU A 582 -8.79 -16.51 -4.63
CA LEU A 582 -9.49 -15.53 -3.78
C LEU A 582 -9.68 -16.04 -2.34
N ARG A 583 -9.81 -17.37 -2.17
CA ARG A 583 -9.97 -18.05 -0.89
C ARG A 583 -8.74 -17.98 0.00
N ASP A 584 -7.54 -17.91 -0.57
CA ASP A 584 -6.32 -17.77 0.24
C ASP A 584 -6.22 -16.36 0.84
N THR A 585 -6.86 -15.35 0.21
CA THR A 585 -6.92 -14.01 0.82
C THR A 585 -8.07 -13.90 1.81
N LEU A 586 -9.26 -14.35 1.43
CA LEU A 586 -10.44 -14.17 2.28
C LEU A 586 -10.50 -15.22 3.40
N GLY A 587 -9.77 -16.32 3.27
CA GLY A 587 -9.69 -17.40 4.24
C GLY A 587 -10.61 -18.58 3.87
N SER A 588 -10.16 -19.79 4.19
CA SER A 588 -10.80 -21.04 3.78
C SER A 588 -11.94 -21.54 4.68
N ILE A 589 -12.19 -20.85 5.80
CA ILE A 589 -13.31 -21.11 6.73
C ILE A 589 -14.27 -19.91 6.72
N SER A 590 -15.58 -20.17 6.76
CA SER A 590 -16.63 -19.15 6.63
C SER A 590 -16.48 -17.96 7.57
N ALA A 591 -16.08 -18.20 8.83
CA ALA A 591 -15.88 -17.15 9.84
C ALA A 591 -14.66 -16.25 9.58
N ASN A 592 -13.69 -16.71 8.79
CA ASN A 592 -12.57 -15.89 8.32
C ASN A 592 -12.95 -15.17 7.03
N PHE A 593 -13.62 -15.86 6.10
CA PHE A 593 -14.14 -15.30 4.86
C PHE A 593 -15.02 -14.07 5.09
N GLU A 594 -15.99 -14.19 6.00
CA GLU A 594 -16.85 -13.11 6.46
C GLU A 594 -16.04 -11.89 6.94
N ARG A 595 -15.09 -12.17 7.83
CA ARG A 595 -14.32 -11.14 8.52
C ARG A 595 -13.41 -10.40 7.57
N ASN A 596 -12.73 -11.14 6.70
CA ASN A 596 -11.78 -10.60 5.75
C ASN A 596 -12.51 -9.82 4.65
N THR A 597 -13.65 -10.32 4.15
CA THR A 597 -14.51 -9.57 3.22
C THR A 597 -14.94 -8.23 3.82
N ASN A 598 -15.42 -8.23 5.06
CA ASN A 598 -15.80 -7.00 5.74
C ASN A 598 -14.59 -6.07 5.95
N ALA A 599 -13.43 -6.60 6.37
CA ALA A 599 -12.24 -5.78 6.60
C ALA A 599 -11.72 -5.15 5.30
N VAL A 600 -11.64 -5.92 4.23
CA VAL A 600 -11.21 -5.46 2.90
C VAL A 600 -12.20 -4.45 2.36
N GLY A 601 -13.50 -4.74 2.37
CA GLY A 601 -14.51 -3.82 1.83
C GLY A 601 -14.58 -2.49 2.58
N VAL A 602 -14.47 -2.49 3.93
CA VAL A 602 -14.47 -1.22 4.67
C VAL A 602 -13.17 -0.45 4.41
N TYR A 603 -12.04 -1.13 4.29
CA TYR A 603 -10.79 -0.48 3.87
C TYR A 603 -10.91 0.13 2.46
N MET A 604 -11.56 -0.59 1.53
CA MET A 604 -11.79 -0.08 0.18
C MET A 604 -12.68 1.17 0.17
N ALA A 605 -13.79 1.17 0.90
CA ALA A 605 -14.65 2.36 1.02
C ALA A 605 -14.00 3.49 1.84
N TYR A 606 -13.03 3.19 2.69
CA TYR A 606 -12.28 4.20 3.41
C TYR A 606 -11.27 4.90 2.50
N GLU A 607 -10.48 4.12 1.74
CA GLU A 607 -9.41 4.64 0.88
C GLU A 607 -9.89 5.07 -0.52
N GLY A 608 -11.06 4.60 -0.96
CA GLY A 608 -11.56 4.81 -2.32
C GLY A 608 -10.93 3.84 -3.32
N ILE A 609 -10.79 2.56 -2.93
CA ILE A 609 -10.12 1.53 -3.74
C ILE A 609 -11.12 0.89 -4.71
N TYR A 610 -10.62 0.65 -5.92
CA TYR A 610 -11.29 -0.11 -6.97
C TYR A 610 -10.60 -1.47 -7.08
N SER A 611 -11.35 -2.56 -7.09
CA SER A 611 -10.81 -3.92 -7.16
C SER A 611 -11.60 -4.84 -8.10
N ALA A 612 -11.00 -5.97 -8.43
CA ALA A 612 -11.66 -7.09 -9.08
C ALA A 612 -11.51 -8.33 -8.20
N ALA A 613 -12.61 -8.88 -7.71
CA ALA A 613 -12.69 -10.18 -7.09
C ALA A 613 -12.84 -11.23 -8.19
N TYR A 614 -11.80 -12.04 -8.37
CA TYR A 614 -11.65 -12.95 -9.51
C TYR A 614 -11.48 -14.40 -9.02
N ALA A 615 -12.14 -15.33 -9.70
CA ALA A 615 -11.95 -16.78 -9.50
C ALA A 615 -12.29 -17.53 -10.79
N HIS A 616 -11.80 -18.75 -10.94
CA HIS A 616 -12.16 -19.61 -12.06
C HIS A 616 -13.48 -20.33 -11.82
N GLY A 617 -13.66 -21.02 -10.68
CA GLY A 617 -14.85 -21.83 -10.48
C GLY A 617 -15.09 -22.28 -9.04
N ILE A 618 -15.99 -23.25 -8.89
CA ILE A 618 -16.47 -23.73 -7.58
C ILE A 618 -15.36 -24.33 -6.70
N ASP A 619 -14.28 -24.82 -7.31
CA ASP A 619 -13.12 -25.39 -6.61
C ASP A 619 -12.31 -24.31 -5.87
N GLU A 620 -12.40 -23.06 -6.32
CA GLU A 620 -11.75 -21.92 -5.68
C GLU A 620 -12.68 -21.25 -4.66
N ILE A 621 -13.90 -20.90 -5.08
CA ILE A 621 -14.89 -20.21 -4.27
C ILE A 621 -16.25 -20.86 -4.49
N THR A 622 -16.87 -21.30 -3.40
CA THR A 622 -18.21 -21.89 -3.47
C THR A 622 -19.27 -20.84 -3.78
N LEU A 623 -20.42 -21.27 -4.30
CA LEU A 623 -21.55 -20.38 -4.55
C LEU A 623 -21.99 -19.65 -3.26
N GLN A 624 -21.94 -20.31 -2.11
CA GLN A 624 -22.31 -19.68 -0.84
C GLN A 624 -21.31 -18.58 -0.44
N GLU A 625 -20.02 -18.81 -0.63
CA GLU A 625 -18.99 -17.80 -0.38
C GLU A 625 -19.16 -16.58 -1.30
N TRP A 626 -19.53 -16.77 -2.58
CA TRP A 626 -19.87 -15.65 -3.47
C TRP A 626 -21.10 -14.87 -3.01
N LYS A 627 -22.15 -15.56 -2.56
CA LYS A 627 -23.35 -14.92 -1.99
C LYS A 627 -22.99 -14.09 -0.75
N ASP A 628 -22.19 -14.66 0.14
CA ASP A 628 -21.70 -13.99 1.34
C ASP A 628 -20.83 -12.78 0.98
N PHE A 629 -19.97 -12.89 -0.04
CA PHE A 629 -19.15 -11.79 -0.54
C PHE A 629 -20.01 -10.63 -1.05
N ILE A 630 -21.00 -10.93 -1.89
CA ILE A 630 -21.92 -9.93 -2.47
C ILE A 630 -22.71 -9.23 -1.35
N ASP A 631 -23.32 -10.00 -0.45
CA ASP A 631 -24.14 -9.45 0.64
C ASP A 631 -23.34 -8.54 1.57
N ARG A 632 -22.13 -8.96 1.93
CA ARG A 632 -21.25 -8.21 2.83
C ARG A 632 -20.74 -6.94 2.18
N THR A 633 -20.31 -7.04 0.94
CA THR A 633 -19.85 -5.87 0.18
C THR A 633 -20.96 -4.84 0.08
N LEU A 634 -22.19 -5.26 -0.22
CA LEU A 634 -23.34 -4.36 -0.31
C LEU A 634 -23.83 -3.82 1.04
N ALA A 635 -23.52 -4.52 2.14
CA ALA A 635 -23.82 -4.04 3.50
C ALA A 635 -22.85 -2.94 3.96
N ILE A 636 -21.70 -2.79 3.31
CA ILE A 636 -20.71 -1.76 3.64
C ILE A 636 -21.12 -0.45 2.98
N THR A 637 -21.37 0.58 3.78
CA THR A 637 -21.64 1.93 3.26
C THR A 637 -20.50 2.36 2.34
N GLY A 638 -20.81 3.00 1.21
CA GLY A 638 -19.80 3.49 0.26
C GLY A 638 -19.17 2.40 -0.63
N MET A 639 -19.47 1.12 -0.44
CA MET A 639 -19.08 0.07 -1.38
C MET A 639 -20.13 -0.11 -2.49
N SER A 640 -19.69 -0.48 -3.68
CA SER A 640 -20.56 -0.93 -4.78
C SER A 640 -19.94 -2.07 -5.56
N ILE A 641 -20.80 -2.88 -6.19
CA ILE A 641 -20.38 -3.94 -7.11
C ILE A 641 -20.82 -3.54 -8.52
N VAL A 642 -19.89 -3.59 -9.48
CA VAL A 642 -20.12 -3.27 -10.88
C VAL A 642 -19.42 -4.25 -11.81
N THR A 643 -19.83 -4.29 -13.07
CA THR A 643 -19.09 -4.99 -14.12
C THR A 643 -17.78 -4.27 -14.45
N LEU A 644 -16.88 -4.90 -15.20
CA LEU A 644 -15.62 -4.27 -15.61
C LEU A 644 -15.87 -3.06 -16.51
N GLY A 645 -16.79 -3.16 -17.47
CA GLY A 645 -17.21 -2.03 -18.29
C GLY A 645 -17.81 -0.91 -17.45
N GLY A 646 -18.63 -1.24 -16.45
CA GLY A 646 -19.19 -0.25 -15.52
C GLY A 646 -18.12 0.43 -14.65
N LEU A 647 -17.06 -0.29 -14.29
CA LEU A 647 -15.90 0.26 -13.59
C LEU A 647 -15.16 1.26 -14.48
N TYR A 648 -14.91 0.91 -15.75
CA TYR A 648 -14.30 1.81 -16.73
C TYR A 648 -15.13 3.09 -16.91
N ASP A 649 -16.45 2.96 -17.06
CA ASP A 649 -17.35 4.09 -17.25
C ASP A 649 -17.33 5.06 -16.05
N ARG A 650 -17.18 4.54 -14.83
CA ARG A 650 -17.03 5.38 -13.63
C ARG A 650 -15.70 6.12 -13.58
N ILE A 651 -14.60 5.44 -13.93
CA ILE A 651 -13.26 6.04 -13.95
C ILE A 651 -13.23 7.16 -14.99
N THR A 652 -13.61 6.86 -16.23
CA THR A 652 -13.51 7.80 -17.35
C THR A 652 -14.61 8.87 -17.35
N GLY A 653 -15.82 8.53 -16.93
CA GLY A 653 -16.96 9.45 -16.94
C GLY A 653 -16.94 10.50 -15.83
N SER A 654 -16.14 10.32 -14.78
CA SER A 654 -16.13 11.25 -13.64
C SER A 654 -15.34 12.53 -13.89
N GLY A 655 -14.38 12.53 -14.84
CA GLY A 655 -13.44 13.64 -15.06
C GLY A 655 -12.50 13.91 -13.87
N LEU A 656 -12.51 13.04 -12.85
CA LEU A 656 -11.73 13.16 -11.62
C LEU A 656 -10.38 12.43 -11.70
N TRP A 657 -10.14 11.71 -12.80
CA TRP A 657 -8.97 10.88 -12.99
C TRP A 657 -8.09 11.45 -14.08
N THR A 658 -6.78 11.47 -13.79
CA THR A 658 -5.75 11.85 -14.73
C THR A 658 -5.09 10.58 -15.25
N ASP A 659 -5.09 10.42 -16.57
CA ASP A 659 -4.26 9.43 -17.26
C ASP A 659 -2.81 9.93 -17.27
N ASP A 660 -1.90 9.13 -16.73
CA ASP A 660 -0.48 9.47 -16.69
C ASP A 660 0.30 9.05 -17.94
N GLY A 661 -0.38 8.46 -18.93
CA GLY A 661 0.21 8.01 -20.19
C GLY A 661 1.00 6.69 -20.08
N ASP A 662 1.07 6.09 -18.89
CA ASP A 662 1.72 4.81 -18.62
C ASP A 662 0.70 3.76 -18.15
N PHE A 663 -0.52 3.84 -18.69
CA PHE A 663 -1.62 2.91 -18.45
C PHE A 663 -2.13 2.96 -17.00
N MET A 664 -2.07 4.14 -16.34
CA MET A 664 -2.54 4.32 -14.98
C MET A 664 -3.44 5.56 -14.88
N TRP A 665 -4.61 5.33 -14.29
CA TRP A 665 -5.51 6.39 -13.87
C TRP A 665 -5.20 6.71 -12.42
N SER A 666 -4.91 7.98 -12.15
CA SER A 666 -4.69 8.48 -10.80
C SER A 666 -5.74 9.52 -10.45
N ARG A 667 -6.16 9.53 -9.19
CA ARG A 667 -7.04 10.57 -8.64
C ARG A 667 -6.37 11.16 -7.43
N VAL A 668 -6.22 12.48 -7.43
CA VAL A 668 -5.79 13.22 -6.26
C VAL A 668 -7.03 13.52 -5.43
N PHE A 669 -7.02 13.10 -4.17
CA PHE A 669 -8.02 13.53 -3.22
C PHE A 669 -7.49 14.79 -2.51
N SER A 670 -8.30 15.85 -2.47
CA SER A 670 -7.92 17.15 -1.89
C SER A 670 -8.00 17.19 -0.37
N ASP A 671 -8.25 16.06 0.28
CA ASP A 671 -8.43 15.98 1.72
C ASP A 671 -7.08 15.77 2.41
N ASP A 672 -6.54 16.86 2.97
CA ASP A 672 -5.31 16.84 3.78
C ASP A 672 -5.39 15.77 4.86
N TRP A 673 -4.32 15.01 5.05
CA TRP A 673 -4.17 14.05 6.16
C TRP A 673 -4.45 14.69 7.53
N GLN A 674 -4.41 16.03 7.65
CA GLN A 674 -4.76 16.76 8.87
C GLN A 674 -6.24 16.63 9.28
N ASP A 675 -7.14 16.34 8.34
CA ASP A 675 -8.56 16.08 8.63
C ASP A 675 -8.88 14.60 8.93
N MET A 676 -7.88 13.71 8.89
CA MET A 676 -8.06 12.25 9.10
C MET A 676 -8.51 11.82 10.50
N VAL A 677 -8.60 12.76 11.43
CA VAL A 677 -9.24 12.56 12.74
C VAL A 677 -10.04 13.81 13.11
N ARG A 678 -10.99 14.22 12.27
CA ARG A 678 -12.21 14.87 12.77
C ARG A 678 -13.32 13.84 12.76
N CYS A 679 -13.46 13.12 13.86
CA CYS A 679 -14.81 12.75 14.25
C CYS A 679 -15.49 14.06 14.65
N ASP A 680 -16.64 14.35 14.06
CA ASP A 680 -17.64 15.19 14.69
C ASP A 680 -18.08 14.51 15.99
N SER A 681 -17.26 14.60 17.04
CA SER A 681 -17.85 14.77 18.36
C SER A 681 -18.64 16.06 18.23
N VAL A 682 -19.94 15.99 18.47
CA VAL A 682 -20.84 17.12 18.63
C VAL A 682 -20.12 18.18 19.47
N ALA A 683 -19.43 19.09 18.80
CA ALA A 683 -18.95 20.32 19.36
C ALA A 683 -20.18 21.21 19.31
N VAL A 684 -20.72 21.43 20.50
CA VAL A 684 -21.68 22.48 20.80
C VAL A 684 -21.33 23.72 19.99
N ASP A 685 -22.34 24.25 19.31
CA ASP A 685 -22.36 25.49 18.53
C ASP A 685 -21.29 26.51 18.91
N GLY A 686 -20.58 27.05 17.90
CA GLY A 686 -19.74 28.22 18.10
C GLY A 686 -18.89 28.66 16.92
N GLY A 687 -19.53 29.21 15.88
CA GLY A 687 -18.93 30.23 15.00
C GLY A 687 -18.11 29.73 13.82
N GLY A 688 -18.62 29.98 12.61
CA GLY A 688 -18.00 29.56 11.35
C GLY A 688 -16.85 30.42 10.86
N PHE A 689 -16.18 29.93 9.81
CA PHE A 689 -15.62 30.73 8.72
C PHE A 689 -15.31 29.83 7.51
N VAL A 690 -15.55 30.37 6.31
CA VAL A 690 -15.41 29.78 4.96
C VAL A 690 -13.95 30.00 4.46
N PRO A 691 -13.38 29.10 3.62
CA PRO A 691 -11.95 29.09 3.27
C PRO A 691 -11.56 30.19 2.27
N ALA A 692 -10.32 30.68 2.39
CA ALA A 692 -9.68 31.55 1.40
C ALA A 692 -8.51 30.81 0.73
N LEU A 693 -8.51 30.89 -0.60
CA LEU A 693 -7.56 30.38 -1.57
C LEU A 693 -6.12 30.90 -1.39
N TYR A 694 -5.14 30.05 -1.70
CA TYR A 694 -3.84 30.40 -2.31
C TYR A 694 -3.46 29.22 -3.24
N GLY A 695 -3.14 29.37 -4.53
CA GLY A 695 -2.58 30.52 -5.26
C GLY A 695 -1.11 30.22 -5.55
N GLU A 696 -0.84 29.71 -6.75
CA GLU A 696 0.49 29.49 -7.33
C GLU A 696 1.35 30.75 -7.25
N GLU A 697 2.65 30.59 -6.94
CA GLU A 697 3.76 31.28 -7.62
C GLU A 697 5.10 30.79 -7.07
N ASP A 698 5.91 30.22 -7.96
CA ASP A 698 7.31 29.86 -7.81
C ASP A 698 8.18 31.07 -8.22
N PRO A 699 9.06 31.62 -7.35
CA PRO A 699 9.94 32.69 -7.78
C PRO A 699 11.43 32.41 -7.50
N TRP A 700 11.95 31.19 -7.65
CA TRP A 700 13.42 31.00 -7.63
C TRP A 700 13.93 29.96 -8.64
N GLY A 701 14.03 30.39 -9.89
CA GLY A 701 14.89 29.73 -10.87
C GLY A 701 16.37 29.83 -10.46
N ILE A 702 17.00 28.68 -10.20
CA ILE A 702 18.45 28.53 -10.27
C ILE A 702 18.77 27.25 -11.04
N ASN A 703 19.33 27.47 -12.22
CA ASN A 703 19.87 26.48 -13.14
C ASN A 703 21.38 26.32 -12.85
N TRP A 704 21.86 25.09 -12.63
CA TRP A 704 23.27 24.74 -12.83
C TRP A 704 23.33 23.40 -13.55
N GLY A 705 23.73 23.47 -14.82
CA GLY A 705 24.05 22.32 -15.65
C GLY A 705 25.46 21.79 -15.41
N ASP A 706 25.58 20.49 -15.73
CA ASP A 706 26.65 19.78 -16.42
C ASP A 706 28.12 19.73 -15.93
N GLN A 707 28.61 18.49 -16.04
CA GLN A 707 29.98 17.96 -16.19
C GLN A 707 30.83 17.75 -14.92
N LEU A 708 31.11 16.48 -14.59
CA LEU A 708 32.40 15.86 -14.93
C LEU A 708 32.38 14.34 -14.65
N ASN A 709 32.90 13.59 -15.61
CA ASN A 709 33.04 12.13 -15.62
C ASN A 709 34.53 11.81 -15.42
N ILE A 710 34.92 11.04 -14.38
CA ILE A 710 36.22 10.36 -14.31
C ILE A 710 36.03 9.04 -13.54
N GLY A 711 36.14 7.92 -14.25
CA GLY A 711 36.27 6.59 -13.65
C GLY A 711 37.72 6.28 -13.25
N ARG A 712 37.90 5.29 -12.37
CA ARG A 712 39.00 4.33 -12.43
C ARG A 712 38.76 3.12 -11.53
N ASP A 713 38.86 1.95 -12.15
CA ASP A 713 39.11 0.64 -11.59
C ASP A 713 40.35 0.58 -10.68
N GLN A 714 40.25 -0.29 -9.67
CA GLN A 714 41.25 -1.24 -9.11
C GLN A 714 40.53 -1.89 -7.91
N GLY A 715 40.32 -3.20 -7.75
CA GLY A 715 41.03 -4.37 -8.24
C GLY A 715 41.54 -5.19 -7.02
N ALA A 716 41.15 -6.46 -6.97
CA ALA A 716 41.78 -7.60 -6.28
C ALA A 716 41.45 -7.96 -4.80
N ASP A 717 40.82 -9.14 -4.70
CA ASP A 717 41.20 -10.34 -3.92
C ASP A 717 41.16 -10.37 -2.38
N ASN A 718 40.14 -11.07 -1.84
CA ASN A 718 40.25 -12.45 -1.33
C ASN A 718 38.86 -13.05 -1.07
#